data_AF-A0A1I7K6V0-F1
#
_entry.id   AF-A0A1I7K6V0-F1
#
_cell.length_a   1.000
_cell.length_b   1.000
_cell.length_c   1.000
_cell.angle_alpha   90.00
_cell.angle_beta   90.00
_cell.angle_gamma   90.00
#
_symmetry.space_group_name_H-M   'P 1'
#
loop_
_entity.id
_entity.type
_entity.pdbx_description
1 polymer ?
#
loop_
_entity_poly.entity_id
_entity_poly.type
_entity_poly.pdbx_seq_one_letter_code
_entity_poly.pdbx_strand_id
1 'polypeptide(L)'
;MLRNTTVKNGEIQGLPGTDPRITVYKGIPYALPPVGENRFRAPQPAKNWDGVFKAFEFAPISYQDQPGVGDDITSREWFVDPDVPMSEDSLYLNIWTPAKRAGEKLPVLVWIHGGAFQWGYSSEMEFDGEQLASRGIVVVSLNYRLAVFGFLSHPEITADSPDAPSNFGLLDQRLAINWVHDNIAAFGGDPDMITIAGQSAGGGSVLNQLACTGDNSFIKRAAIFSGVIELPDKDADIFSPLSLSEAEKKGEAFFKIAGIAGLEEAKKLSAKDLLSKYNEYVTSENGDNLLGIGRCFPVKDDKFVTGNPTQALKEGKSLNVPILLGNTSDEFIIGGVNAVEHSIKNVIAGAQKQGSKQDFYYYRFDPDIPSDGDKKEPYPGTFHSCDLWFFFNSITKCRRFYKGRHYDLAKQMCDYFANFVKTGNPNGKGCDNELLPTWEPYTLENKAEMEFLGCGATPCIEGGIRQNSRKQAVNPYLPSWEYIPDGEPYVFGDRIYIYGSHDLYGGETFCLGDYVCWSAPVNDLGNWKYEGVIYEKTSDPLNKDGHMCLYAPDVTVGPDGRYYLYYVLDKVSVVSVAVSDTPAGHYEFYGYVHYEDGTKLGDKETDEPQFDPGVMTEGDLTYLFTGFCGQGDRSRHGAMLTVLGRDMLTIIKPPVFVAPGNCYSEGTPYEGHAFFEAPSIRKIKDTYYFIYSSEVMHELCYATSKSPEGPFSYGGVIVSNCDMHIGTYKEAELPSAYGANNHGSIEKIGDDWYIFYHRHTNGTWYSRQGCAEKLTVKEDGSIPQVEITSCGLNGGPLSDIGEYPAYLACNIFTDEHKMYVEASCPRVIQEGGDDYCAPGHIKAIVDTTTIGFKYFDLKDVTGLRIKTRGYFKGDFEVRTSLTGDPLGKIPVDFTNIWASGECRFAGKLSGTHALYLVFKGTGEGSLKSIEFLH
;
A
#
# COMPACT_ATOMS: atom_id res chain seq x y z
N MET A 1 -22.40 -35.39 -9.35
CA MET A 1 -23.79 -35.89 -9.43
C MET A 1 -24.71 -34.78 -8.97
N LEU A 2 -25.91 -34.64 -9.56
CA LEU A 2 -26.91 -33.69 -9.09
C LEU A 2 -27.37 -34.08 -7.68
N ARG A 3 -27.65 -33.10 -6.83
CA ARG A 3 -28.08 -33.33 -5.44
C ARG A 3 -29.42 -32.66 -5.18
N ASN A 4 -30.37 -33.44 -4.67
CA ASN A 4 -31.64 -32.92 -4.20
C ASN A 4 -31.56 -32.57 -2.71
N THR A 5 -32.16 -31.45 -2.33
CA THR A 5 -32.23 -30.91 -0.97
C THR A 5 -33.63 -30.36 -0.72
N THR A 6 -34.28 -30.78 0.36
CA THR A 6 -35.63 -30.33 0.72
C THR A 6 -35.54 -29.15 1.69
N VAL A 7 -36.10 -28.01 1.28
CA VAL A 7 -36.27 -26.80 2.11
C VAL A 7 -37.75 -26.60 2.45
N LYS A 8 -38.09 -25.61 3.28
CA LYS A 8 -39.48 -25.32 3.66
C LYS A 8 -40.40 -25.08 2.46
N ASN A 9 -39.88 -24.45 1.41
CA ASN A 9 -40.64 -24.06 0.21
C ASN A 9 -40.80 -25.20 -0.83
N GLY A 10 -40.02 -26.28 -0.75
CA GLY A 10 -40.04 -27.36 -1.74
C GLY A 10 -38.70 -28.07 -1.90
N GLU A 11 -38.56 -28.88 -2.95
CA GLU A 11 -37.32 -29.60 -3.27
C GLU A 11 -36.45 -28.76 -4.23
N ILE A 12 -35.14 -28.71 -3.99
CA ILE A 12 -34.15 -27.98 -4.79
C ILE A 12 -33.09 -28.95 -5.27
N GLN A 13 -32.70 -28.85 -6.53
CA GLN A 13 -31.60 -29.62 -7.11
C GLN A 13 -30.41 -28.70 -7.41
N GLY A 14 -29.23 -29.06 -6.89
CA GLY A 14 -27.95 -28.41 -7.14
C GLY A 14 -27.02 -29.25 -8.02
N LEU A 15 -25.92 -28.64 -8.43
CA LEU A 15 -24.90 -29.22 -9.32
C LEU A 15 -23.54 -29.29 -8.63
N PRO A 16 -22.63 -30.19 -9.07
CA PRO A 16 -21.25 -30.16 -8.57
C PRO A 16 -20.55 -28.86 -8.99
N GLY A 17 -19.72 -28.31 -8.10
CA GLY A 17 -18.81 -27.21 -8.41
C GLY A 17 -17.65 -27.64 -9.30
N THR A 18 -16.65 -26.77 -9.46
CA THR A 18 -15.41 -27.09 -10.16
C THR A 18 -14.68 -28.22 -9.45
N ASP A 19 -14.62 -28.15 -8.13
CA ASP A 19 -14.36 -29.26 -7.22
C ASP A 19 -15.64 -30.09 -7.06
N PRO A 20 -15.67 -31.36 -7.52
CA PRO A 20 -16.85 -32.21 -7.44
C PRO A 20 -17.24 -32.58 -6.00
N ARG A 21 -16.43 -32.22 -4.99
CA ARG A 21 -16.74 -32.36 -3.56
C ARG A 21 -17.67 -31.24 -3.06
N ILE A 22 -17.77 -30.13 -3.78
CA ILE A 22 -18.65 -29.01 -3.46
C ILE A 22 -19.94 -29.15 -4.26
N THR A 23 -21.09 -28.96 -3.61
CA THR A 23 -22.37 -28.78 -4.30
C THR A 23 -22.72 -27.29 -4.33
N VAL A 24 -23.10 -26.81 -5.51
CA VAL A 24 -23.50 -25.41 -5.74
C VAL A 24 -24.98 -25.37 -6.11
N TYR A 25 -25.69 -24.43 -5.49
CA TYR A 25 -27.08 -24.09 -5.77
C TYR A 25 -27.15 -22.61 -6.13
N LYS A 26 -27.64 -22.26 -7.30
CA LYS A 26 -27.70 -20.87 -7.78
C LYS A 26 -29.13 -20.43 -8.02
N GLY A 27 -29.43 -19.16 -7.71
CA GLY A 27 -30.71 -18.56 -8.02
C GLY A 27 -31.89 -19.12 -7.20
N ILE A 28 -31.71 -19.41 -5.91
CA ILE A 28 -32.81 -19.86 -5.04
C ILE A 28 -33.65 -18.64 -4.62
N PRO A 29 -34.98 -18.61 -4.89
CA PRO A 29 -35.82 -17.48 -4.48
C PRO A 29 -36.03 -17.51 -2.96
N TYR A 30 -35.69 -16.41 -2.28
CA TYR A 30 -35.99 -16.24 -0.86
C TYR A 30 -37.20 -15.32 -0.63
N ALA A 31 -37.58 -14.52 -1.63
CA ALA A 31 -38.74 -13.63 -1.59
C ALA A 31 -39.63 -13.75 -2.84
N LEU A 32 -40.84 -13.20 -2.74
CA LEU A 32 -41.65 -12.90 -3.92
C LEU A 32 -40.98 -11.79 -4.76
N PRO A 33 -41.14 -11.82 -6.10
CA PRO A 33 -40.64 -10.76 -6.96
C PRO A 33 -41.17 -9.39 -6.52
N PRO A 34 -40.31 -8.38 -6.29
CA PRO A 34 -40.69 -7.05 -5.83
C PRO A 34 -41.17 -6.16 -6.99
N VAL A 35 -42.01 -6.70 -7.87
CA VAL A 35 -42.54 -6.05 -9.07
C VAL A 35 -43.99 -5.59 -8.87
N GLY A 36 -44.43 -4.61 -9.66
CA GLY A 36 -45.81 -4.12 -9.65
C GLY A 36 -46.24 -3.66 -8.26
N GLU A 37 -47.28 -4.28 -7.70
CA GLU A 37 -47.80 -3.97 -6.36
C GLU A 37 -46.81 -4.23 -5.22
N ASN A 38 -45.76 -5.04 -5.45
CA ASN A 38 -44.70 -5.28 -4.48
C ASN A 38 -43.53 -4.29 -4.61
N ARG A 39 -43.52 -3.43 -5.65
CA ARG A 39 -42.52 -2.37 -5.78
C ARG A 39 -42.72 -1.36 -4.64
N PHE A 40 -41.62 -0.95 -4.02
CA PHE A 40 -41.60 -0.06 -2.85
C PHE A 40 -42.37 -0.59 -1.64
N ARG A 41 -42.30 -1.91 -1.41
CA ARG A 41 -42.82 -2.56 -0.19
C ARG A 41 -41.78 -3.49 0.42
N ALA A 42 -41.94 -3.78 1.71
CA ALA A 42 -41.17 -4.81 2.40
C ALA A 42 -41.29 -6.16 1.66
N PRO A 43 -40.19 -6.92 1.51
CA PRO A 43 -40.21 -8.17 0.79
C PRO A 43 -41.11 -9.19 1.50
N GLN A 44 -41.78 -10.02 0.70
CA GLN A 44 -42.63 -11.10 1.20
C GLN A 44 -41.93 -12.44 0.97
N PRO A 45 -42.07 -13.43 1.87
CA PRO A 45 -41.45 -14.75 1.68
C PRO A 45 -41.82 -15.39 0.33
N ALA A 46 -40.87 -16.08 -0.29
CA ALA A 46 -41.12 -16.83 -1.53
C ALA A 46 -42.29 -17.82 -1.38
N LYS A 47 -43.06 -18.02 -2.44
CA LYS A 47 -44.09 -19.07 -2.50
C LYS A 47 -43.44 -20.44 -2.52
N ASN A 48 -44.19 -21.44 -2.06
CA ASN A 48 -43.83 -22.82 -2.30
C ASN A 48 -43.90 -23.12 -3.81
N TRP A 49 -43.02 -23.98 -4.29
CA TRP A 49 -43.02 -24.46 -5.67
C TRP A 49 -43.36 -25.95 -5.74
N ASP A 50 -44.03 -26.33 -6.82
CA ASP A 50 -44.33 -27.74 -7.11
C ASP A 50 -43.12 -28.41 -7.80
N GLY A 51 -42.87 -29.67 -7.46
CA GLY A 51 -41.76 -30.44 -8.02
C GLY A 51 -40.39 -29.98 -7.51
N VAL A 52 -39.38 -30.09 -8.38
CA VAL A 52 -37.97 -29.84 -8.04
C VAL A 52 -37.49 -28.55 -8.73
N PHE A 53 -37.10 -27.56 -7.94
CA PHE A 53 -36.49 -26.33 -8.44
C PHE A 53 -35.03 -26.58 -8.84
N LYS A 54 -34.68 -26.28 -10.10
CA LYS A 54 -33.33 -26.50 -10.64
C LYS A 54 -32.47 -25.26 -10.40
N ALA A 55 -31.68 -25.27 -9.34
CA ALA A 55 -30.82 -24.17 -8.92
C ALA A 55 -29.46 -24.22 -9.64
N PHE A 56 -29.46 -24.12 -10.97
CA PHE A 56 -28.26 -24.36 -11.79
C PHE A 56 -27.58 -23.08 -12.31
N GLU A 57 -28.36 -22.01 -12.47
CA GLU A 57 -27.91 -20.75 -13.05
C GLU A 57 -28.09 -19.63 -12.03
N PHE A 58 -27.24 -18.61 -12.10
CA PHE A 58 -27.47 -17.39 -11.35
C PHE A 58 -28.77 -16.73 -11.85
N ALA A 59 -29.58 -16.25 -10.92
CA ALA A 59 -30.76 -15.45 -11.25
C ALA A 59 -30.35 -14.04 -11.70
N PRO A 60 -31.24 -13.27 -12.35
CA PRO A 60 -30.94 -11.89 -12.74
C PRO A 60 -30.46 -11.01 -11.59
N ILE A 61 -29.53 -10.11 -11.89
CA ILE A 61 -29.05 -9.10 -10.95
C ILE A 61 -30.13 -8.05 -10.68
N SER A 62 -30.04 -7.36 -9.54
CA SER A 62 -30.96 -6.25 -9.25
C SER A 62 -30.82 -5.15 -10.29
N TYR A 63 -31.95 -4.52 -10.63
CA TYR A 63 -31.98 -3.42 -11.57
C TYR A 63 -31.08 -2.25 -11.10
N GLN A 64 -30.13 -1.87 -11.96
CA GLN A 64 -29.05 -0.90 -11.72
C GLN A 64 -28.52 -0.38 -13.06
N ASP A 65 -27.49 0.48 -13.04
CA ASP A 65 -26.80 0.88 -14.28
C ASP A 65 -26.15 -0.33 -14.95
N GLN A 66 -26.08 -0.33 -16.28
CA GLN A 66 -25.53 -1.47 -17.02
C GLN A 66 -24.05 -1.69 -16.63
N PRO A 67 -23.69 -2.88 -16.09
CA PRO A 67 -22.30 -3.24 -15.83
C PRO A 67 -21.47 -3.23 -17.13
N GLY A 68 -20.15 -3.08 -17.03
CA GLY A 68 -19.22 -3.36 -18.13
C GLY A 68 -19.16 -2.30 -19.24
N VAL A 69 -19.77 -1.13 -19.04
CA VAL A 69 -19.84 -0.06 -20.06
C VAL A 69 -18.78 1.03 -19.86
N GLY A 70 -18.12 1.12 -18.70
CA GLY A 70 -17.10 2.12 -18.37
C GLY A 70 -15.65 1.67 -18.62
N ASP A 71 -14.73 2.63 -18.61
CA ASP A 71 -13.28 2.39 -18.68
C ASP A 71 -12.55 2.59 -17.34
N ASP A 72 -13.27 2.84 -16.25
CA ASP A 72 -12.70 2.97 -14.90
C ASP A 72 -12.36 1.60 -14.28
N ILE A 73 -11.56 1.60 -13.21
CA ILE A 73 -11.10 0.38 -12.55
C ILE A 73 -12.24 -0.56 -12.11
N THR A 74 -13.39 -0.02 -11.70
CA THR A 74 -14.52 -0.85 -11.25
C THR A 74 -15.21 -1.55 -12.42
N SER A 75 -15.39 -0.87 -13.55
CA SER A 75 -15.92 -1.45 -14.79
C SER A 75 -14.96 -2.47 -15.40
N ARG A 76 -13.65 -2.29 -15.18
CA ARG A 76 -12.59 -3.16 -15.70
C ARG A 76 -12.35 -4.42 -14.87
N GLU A 77 -12.70 -4.41 -13.57
CA GLU A 77 -12.35 -5.49 -12.64
C GLU A 77 -13.55 -6.15 -11.94
N TRP A 78 -14.58 -5.39 -11.56
CA TRP A 78 -15.74 -5.90 -10.80
C TRP A 78 -16.97 -6.09 -11.68
N PHE A 79 -17.36 -5.02 -12.36
CA PHE A 79 -18.57 -4.95 -13.18
C PHE A 79 -18.24 -5.24 -14.63
N VAL A 80 -17.70 -6.42 -14.94
CA VAL A 80 -17.06 -6.69 -16.24
C VAL A 80 -17.99 -7.26 -17.32
N ASP A 81 -19.18 -7.75 -16.96
CA ASP A 81 -20.10 -8.42 -17.90
C ASP A 81 -21.27 -7.52 -18.31
N PRO A 82 -21.25 -6.91 -19.51
CA PRO A 82 -22.33 -6.05 -19.98
C PRO A 82 -23.60 -6.80 -20.39
N ASP A 83 -23.54 -8.12 -20.53
CA ASP A 83 -24.65 -8.98 -20.96
C ASP A 83 -25.34 -9.68 -19.78
N VAL A 84 -24.91 -9.41 -18.54
CA VAL A 84 -25.50 -10.01 -17.34
C VAL A 84 -27.00 -9.73 -17.26
N PRO A 85 -27.87 -10.75 -17.11
CA PRO A 85 -29.31 -10.55 -17.04
C PRO A 85 -29.71 -9.69 -15.84
N MET A 86 -30.55 -8.68 -16.07
CA MET A 86 -30.95 -7.71 -15.04
C MET A 86 -32.48 -7.61 -14.96
N SER A 87 -33.01 -7.61 -13.73
CA SER A 87 -34.46 -7.58 -13.46
C SER A 87 -34.77 -6.99 -12.08
N GLU A 88 -36.00 -6.53 -11.89
CA GLU A 88 -36.53 -6.29 -10.53
C GLU A 88 -36.87 -7.60 -9.82
N ASP A 89 -37.18 -8.66 -10.55
CA ASP A 89 -37.24 -10.02 -10.02
C ASP A 89 -35.81 -10.53 -9.81
N SER A 90 -35.20 -10.11 -8.70
CA SER A 90 -33.78 -10.33 -8.39
C SER A 90 -33.52 -10.83 -6.95
N LEU A 91 -34.56 -11.09 -6.16
CA LEU A 91 -34.44 -11.50 -4.74
C LEU A 91 -34.13 -13.00 -4.58
N TYR A 92 -32.91 -13.35 -4.98
CA TYR A 92 -32.37 -14.71 -4.99
C TYR A 92 -31.06 -14.80 -4.19
N LEU A 93 -30.74 -16.02 -3.76
CA LEU A 93 -29.47 -16.35 -3.11
C LEU A 93 -28.83 -17.60 -3.73
N ASN A 94 -27.55 -17.77 -3.46
CA ASN A 94 -26.71 -18.87 -3.94
C ASN A 94 -26.04 -19.56 -2.76
N ILE A 95 -25.75 -20.86 -2.87
CA ILE A 95 -25.17 -21.67 -1.79
C ILE A 95 -24.08 -22.58 -2.35
N TRP A 96 -22.90 -22.54 -1.72
CA TRP A 96 -21.82 -23.52 -1.89
C TRP A 96 -21.69 -24.32 -0.60
N THR A 97 -21.77 -25.65 -0.68
CA THR A 97 -21.68 -26.52 0.48
C THR A 97 -20.74 -27.70 0.25
N PRO A 98 -19.79 -27.96 1.18
CA PRO A 98 -18.98 -29.18 1.19
C PRO A 98 -19.67 -30.34 1.92
N ALA A 99 -20.83 -30.10 2.56
CA ALA A 99 -21.54 -31.12 3.30
C ALA A 99 -21.96 -32.25 2.36
N LYS A 100 -21.91 -33.49 2.83
CA LYS A 100 -22.35 -34.67 2.07
C LYS A 100 -23.82 -35.00 2.35
N ARG A 101 -24.35 -34.58 3.50
CA ARG A 101 -25.73 -34.81 3.95
C ARG A 101 -26.27 -33.61 4.73
N ALA A 102 -27.59 -33.58 4.89
CA ALA A 102 -28.25 -32.60 5.77
C ALA A 102 -27.83 -32.82 7.24
N GLY A 103 -27.83 -31.74 8.03
CA GLY A 103 -27.60 -31.78 9.47
C GLY A 103 -26.15 -32.00 9.92
N GLU A 104 -25.15 -31.81 9.05
CA GLU A 104 -23.72 -31.87 9.44
C GLU A 104 -23.28 -30.71 10.37
N LYS A 105 -24.09 -29.65 10.46
CA LYS A 105 -23.85 -28.47 11.30
C LYS A 105 -22.53 -27.76 11.01
N LEU A 106 -22.29 -27.49 9.73
CA LEU A 106 -21.14 -26.68 9.31
C LEU A 106 -21.39 -25.18 9.56
N PRO A 107 -20.38 -24.41 9.99
CA PRO A 107 -20.49 -22.96 10.11
C PRO A 107 -20.92 -22.30 8.80
N VAL A 108 -21.74 -21.25 8.88
CA VAL A 108 -22.36 -20.61 7.72
C VAL A 108 -21.85 -19.19 7.57
N LEU A 109 -21.39 -18.85 6.36
CA LEU A 109 -21.09 -17.49 5.94
C LEU A 109 -22.22 -16.96 5.05
N VAL A 110 -22.77 -15.80 5.37
CA VAL A 110 -23.72 -15.05 4.53
C VAL A 110 -23.04 -13.77 4.05
N TRP A 111 -22.74 -13.72 2.75
CA TRP A 111 -22.08 -12.61 2.07
C TRP A 111 -23.10 -11.61 1.51
N ILE A 112 -22.88 -10.33 1.82
CA ILE A 112 -23.64 -9.19 1.32
C ILE A 112 -22.70 -8.31 0.48
N HIS A 113 -22.97 -8.21 -0.82
CA HIS A 113 -22.12 -7.48 -1.76
C HIS A 113 -22.15 -5.96 -1.54
N GLY A 114 -21.07 -5.30 -1.95
CA GLY A 114 -20.89 -3.85 -1.96
C GLY A 114 -21.57 -3.16 -3.16
N GLY A 115 -21.05 -1.99 -3.55
CA GLY A 115 -21.55 -1.20 -4.68
C GLY A 115 -22.37 0.04 -4.29
N ALA A 116 -22.04 0.68 -3.16
CA ALA A 116 -22.66 1.94 -2.69
C ALA A 116 -24.20 1.89 -2.54
N PHE A 117 -24.80 0.70 -2.38
CA PHE A 117 -26.26 0.49 -2.45
C PHE A 117 -26.91 0.87 -3.80
N GLN A 118 -26.12 1.21 -4.82
CA GLN A 118 -26.57 1.60 -6.16
C GLN A 118 -26.29 0.49 -7.18
N TRP A 119 -25.18 -0.23 -7.00
CA TRP A 119 -24.65 -1.24 -7.90
C TRP A 119 -24.26 -2.52 -7.14
N GLY A 120 -23.78 -3.51 -7.87
CA GLY A 120 -23.26 -4.78 -7.35
C GLY A 120 -24.24 -5.94 -7.46
N TYR A 121 -23.72 -7.16 -7.34
CA TYR A 121 -24.48 -8.40 -7.44
C TYR A 121 -23.76 -9.63 -6.83
N SER A 122 -24.55 -10.64 -6.45
CA SER A 122 -24.04 -11.84 -5.77
C SER A 122 -23.23 -12.82 -6.63
N SER A 123 -23.13 -12.55 -7.93
CA SER A 123 -22.40 -13.35 -8.93
C SER A 123 -21.17 -12.63 -9.51
N GLU A 124 -20.68 -11.56 -8.86
CA GLU A 124 -19.38 -10.98 -9.18
C GLU A 124 -18.27 -12.03 -9.05
N MET A 125 -17.23 -11.93 -9.89
CA MET A 125 -16.29 -13.02 -10.14
C MET A 125 -15.45 -13.38 -8.91
N GLU A 126 -15.15 -12.36 -8.10
CA GLU A 126 -14.39 -12.46 -6.86
C GLU A 126 -15.19 -13.16 -5.76
N PHE A 127 -16.54 -13.13 -5.78
CA PHE A 127 -17.41 -13.75 -4.77
C PHE A 127 -17.68 -15.25 -4.97
N ASP A 128 -16.83 -15.96 -5.70
CA ASP A 128 -16.98 -17.41 -5.83
C ASP A 128 -16.70 -18.11 -4.49
N GLY A 129 -17.77 -18.55 -3.83
CA GLY A 129 -17.71 -19.19 -2.51
C GLY A 129 -17.06 -20.57 -2.50
N GLU A 130 -16.68 -21.16 -3.64
CA GLU A 130 -16.19 -22.53 -3.71
C GLU A 130 -14.91 -22.77 -2.91
N GLN A 131 -13.95 -21.84 -2.97
CA GLN A 131 -12.68 -21.95 -2.25
C GLN A 131 -12.87 -21.84 -0.74
N LEU A 132 -13.76 -20.97 -0.28
CA LEU A 132 -14.16 -20.88 1.12
C LEU A 132 -14.91 -22.15 1.56
N ALA A 133 -15.84 -22.63 0.75
CA ALA A 133 -16.59 -23.86 1.05
C ALA A 133 -15.67 -25.08 1.18
N SER A 134 -14.61 -25.18 0.37
CA SER A 134 -13.61 -26.25 0.46
C SER A 134 -12.88 -26.31 1.81
N ARG A 135 -12.89 -25.21 2.57
CA ARG A 135 -12.34 -25.12 3.94
C ARG A 135 -13.32 -25.56 5.01
N GLY A 136 -14.46 -26.15 4.66
CA GLY A 136 -15.38 -26.77 5.61
C GLY A 136 -16.43 -25.83 6.19
N ILE A 137 -16.83 -24.81 5.43
CA ILE A 137 -17.95 -23.91 5.78
C ILE A 137 -19.00 -23.93 4.67
N VAL A 138 -20.24 -23.53 4.97
CA VAL A 138 -21.26 -23.26 3.95
C VAL A 138 -21.23 -21.79 3.61
N VAL A 139 -21.13 -21.45 2.31
CA VAL A 139 -21.11 -20.07 1.85
C VAL A 139 -22.42 -19.75 1.16
N VAL A 140 -23.01 -18.61 1.53
CA VAL A 140 -24.23 -18.07 0.94
C VAL A 140 -23.92 -16.68 0.40
N SER A 141 -24.30 -16.37 -0.84
CA SER A 141 -24.32 -15.00 -1.36
C SER A 141 -25.74 -14.63 -1.75
N LEU A 142 -26.14 -13.36 -1.58
CA LEU A 142 -27.50 -12.90 -1.84
C LEU A 142 -27.53 -11.59 -2.62
N ASN A 143 -28.54 -11.44 -3.48
CA ASN A 143 -28.92 -10.16 -4.07
C ASN A 143 -29.90 -9.43 -3.15
N TYR A 144 -29.94 -8.10 -3.23
CA TYR A 144 -30.94 -7.24 -2.60
C TYR A 144 -31.29 -6.07 -3.53
N ARG A 145 -32.43 -5.41 -3.35
CA ARG A 145 -32.80 -4.25 -4.17
C ARG A 145 -31.84 -3.07 -3.96
N LEU A 146 -31.52 -2.39 -5.06
CA LEU A 146 -30.57 -1.27 -5.12
C LEU A 146 -31.24 0.05 -5.53
N ALA A 147 -30.52 1.15 -5.36
CA ALA A 147 -30.86 2.49 -5.83
C ALA A 147 -32.30 2.89 -5.46
N VAL A 148 -33.02 3.51 -6.41
CA VAL A 148 -34.43 3.91 -6.23
C VAL A 148 -35.35 2.75 -5.87
N PHE A 149 -35.07 1.52 -6.33
CA PHE A 149 -35.91 0.35 -6.04
C PHE A 149 -35.80 -0.13 -4.59
N GLY A 150 -34.61 0.01 -4.00
CA GLY A 150 -34.30 -0.47 -2.65
C GLY A 150 -34.46 0.58 -1.56
N PHE A 151 -34.34 1.87 -1.90
CA PHE A 151 -34.09 2.92 -0.89
C PHE A 151 -34.90 4.21 -1.12
N LEU A 152 -35.87 4.23 -2.03
CA LEU A 152 -36.76 5.38 -2.18
C LEU A 152 -37.64 5.57 -0.94
N SER A 153 -37.63 6.79 -0.40
CA SER A 153 -38.55 7.24 0.64
C SER A 153 -39.48 8.30 0.07
N HIS A 154 -40.78 8.21 0.31
CA HIS A 154 -41.78 9.19 -0.15
C HIS A 154 -42.99 9.17 0.80
N PRO A 155 -43.66 10.31 1.09
CA PRO A 155 -44.80 10.34 2.01
C PRO A 155 -45.95 9.38 1.63
N GLU A 156 -46.21 9.21 0.33
CA GLU A 156 -47.19 8.23 -0.15
C GLU A 156 -46.77 6.77 0.12
N ILE A 157 -45.47 6.45 0.13
CA ILE A 157 -44.96 5.12 0.51
C ILE A 157 -45.18 4.91 2.01
N THR A 158 -44.84 5.91 2.83
CA THR A 158 -45.06 5.88 4.28
C THR A 158 -46.54 5.73 4.63
N ALA A 159 -47.44 6.38 3.88
CA ALA A 159 -48.87 6.23 4.04
C ALA A 159 -49.39 4.84 3.65
N ASP A 160 -48.85 4.24 2.57
CA ASP A 160 -49.20 2.88 2.12
C ASP A 160 -48.62 1.78 3.03
N SER A 161 -47.46 2.03 3.66
CA SER A 161 -46.73 1.04 4.47
C SER A 161 -46.04 1.67 5.69
N PRO A 162 -46.78 2.07 6.73
CA PRO A 162 -46.25 2.81 7.88
C PRO A 162 -45.25 2.03 8.74
N ASP A 163 -45.22 0.70 8.62
CA ASP A 163 -44.29 -0.17 9.36
C ASP A 163 -43.01 -0.49 8.59
N ALA A 164 -42.95 -0.16 7.29
CA ALA A 164 -41.77 -0.30 6.45
C ALA A 164 -41.76 0.83 5.39
N PRO A 165 -41.56 2.10 5.80
CA PRO A 165 -41.67 3.25 4.91
C PRO A 165 -40.48 3.42 3.95
N SER A 166 -39.40 2.67 4.16
CA SER A 166 -38.17 2.71 3.35
C SER A 166 -37.30 1.48 3.61
N ASN A 167 -36.00 1.54 3.25
CA ASN A 167 -34.97 0.54 3.53
C ASN A 167 -35.26 -0.86 2.98
N PHE A 168 -36.00 -0.94 1.87
CA PHE A 168 -36.40 -2.21 1.27
C PHE A 168 -35.22 -3.13 0.97
N GLY A 169 -34.09 -2.59 0.50
CA GLY A 169 -32.86 -3.36 0.31
C GLY A 169 -32.31 -3.99 1.59
N LEU A 170 -32.36 -3.29 2.74
CA LEU A 170 -31.95 -3.86 4.03
C LEU A 170 -32.96 -4.90 4.54
N LEU A 171 -34.24 -4.71 4.25
CA LEU A 171 -35.29 -5.68 4.56
C LEU A 171 -35.20 -6.94 3.69
N ASP A 172 -34.74 -6.82 2.44
CA ASP A 172 -34.42 -7.94 1.55
C ASP A 172 -33.30 -8.80 2.14
N GLN A 173 -32.20 -8.16 2.55
CA GLN A 173 -31.10 -8.83 3.24
C GLN A 173 -31.58 -9.52 4.53
N ARG A 174 -32.42 -8.84 5.32
CA ARG A 174 -33.01 -9.40 6.55
C ARG A 174 -33.82 -10.65 6.25
N LEU A 175 -34.68 -10.62 5.23
CA LEU A 175 -35.49 -11.77 4.85
C LEU A 175 -34.62 -12.93 4.33
N ALA A 176 -33.59 -12.64 3.55
CA ALA A 176 -32.63 -13.65 3.09
C ALA A 176 -31.86 -14.30 4.26
N ILE A 177 -31.38 -13.51 5.23
CA ILE A 177 -30.73 -14.02 6.44
C ILE A 177 -31.67 -14.94 7.24
N ASN A 178 -32.94 -14.54 7.38
CA ASN A 178 -33.96 -15.37 8.04
C ASN A 178 -34.25 -16.66 7.24
N TRP A 179 -34.27 -16.59 5.90
CA TRP A 179 -34.41 -17.77 5.05
C TRP A 179 -33.23 -18.73 5.25
N VAL A 180 -32.00 -18.22 5.36
CA VAL A 180 -30.81 -19.02 5.65
C VAL A 180 -30.96 -19.70 7.00
N HIS A 181 -31.26 -18.97 8.06
CA HIS A 181 -31.53 -19.55 9.39
C HIS A 181 -32.56 -20.68 9.33
N ASP A 182 -33.62 -20.49 8.57
CA ASP A 182 -34.73 -21.43 8.48
C ASP A 182 -34.47 -22.69 7.63
N ASN A 183 -33.49 -22.65 6.71
CA ASN A 183 -33.32 -23.69 5.69
C ASN A 183 -31.90 -24.26 5.59
N ILE A 184 -30.88 -23.59 6.12
CA ILE A 184 -29.47 -23.95 5.86
C ILE A 184 -29.08 -25.35 6.40
N ALA A 185 -29.80 -25.84 7.41
CA ALA A 185 -29.66 -27.21 7.92
C ALA A 185 -29.84 -28.28 6.83
N ALA A 186 -30.71 -28.05 5.84
CA ALA A 186 -30.91 -28.94 4.71
C ALA A 186 -29.66 -29.05 3.83
N PHE A 187 -28.88 -27.97 3.75
CA PHE A 187 -27.61 -27.89 3.04
C PHE A 187 -26.41 -28.32 3.89
N GLY A 188 -26.66 -28.79 5.12
CA GLY A 188 -25.64 -29.22 6.08
C GLY A 188 -25.05 -28.10 6.94
N GLY A 189 -25.51 -26.86 6.78
CA GLY A 189 -25.10 -25.74 7.63
C GLY A 189 -25.73 -25.78 9.02
N ASP A 190 -25.13 -25.07 9.97
CA ASP A 190 -25.64 -24.88 11.31
C ASP A 190 -26.39 -23.54 11.42
N PRO A 191 -27.71 -23.54 11.59
CA PRO A 191 -28.49 -22.30 11.71
C PRO A 191 -28.12 -21.48 12.95
N ASP A 192 -27.49 -22.10 13.96
CA ASP A 192 -27.06 -21.44 15.19
C ASP A 192 -25.63 -20.87 15.11
N MET A 193 -24.94 -21.02 13.96
CA MET A 193 -23.56 -20.57 13.74
C MET A 193 -23.43 -19.78 12.43
N ILE A 194 -24.23 -18.72 12.31
CA ILE A 194 -24.23 -17.81 11.15
C ILE A 194 -23.25 -16.66 11.38
N THR A 195 -22.38 -16.44 10.40
CA THR A 195 -21.53 -15.26 10.25
C THR A 195 -22.06 -14.42 9.10
N ILE A 196 -22.35 -13.14 9.33
CA ILE A 196 -22.66 -12.20 8.23
C ILE A 196 -21.39 -11.44 7.85
N ALA A 197 -21.19 -11.21 6.55
CA ALA A 197 -20.03 -10.48 6.07
C ALA A 197 -20.38 -9.61 4.86
N GLY A 198 -19.65 -8.52 4.67
CA GLY A 198 -19.81 -7.68 3.49
C GLY A 198 -18.71 -6.65 3.35
N GLN A 199 -18.60 -6.09 2.14
CA GLN A 199 -17.60 -5.10 1.78
C GLN A 199 -18.24 -3.77 1.38
N SER A 200 -17.61 -2.63 1.73
CA SER A 200 -18.12 -1.30 1.39
C SER A 200 -19.56 -1.09 1.90
N ALA A 201 -20.52 -0.78 1.02
CA ALA A 201 -21.95 -0.75 1.34
C ALA A 201 -22.50 -2.09 1.89
N GLY A 202 -21.92 -3.23 1.53
CA GLY A 202 -22.20 -4.52 2.14
C GLY A 202 -21.69 -4.59 3.58
N GLY A 203 -20.57 -3.94 3.90
CA GLY A 203 -20.11 -3.74 5.26
C GLY A 203 -21.02 -2.79 6.05
N GLY A 204 -21.49 -1.71 5.42
CA GLY A 204 -22.56 -0.85 5.96
C GLY A 204 -23.87 -1.60 6.19
N SER A 205 -24.18 -2.58 5.34
CA SER A 205 -25.31 -3.49 5.52
C SER A 205 -25.13 -4.36 6.77
N VAL A 206 -23.94 -4.96 6.95
CA VAL A 206 -23.60 -5.72 8.17
C VAL A 206 -23.78 -4.86 9.42
N LEU A 207 -23.28 -3.63 9.43
CA LEU A 207 -23.47 -2.69 10.55
C LEU A 207 -24.95 -2.46 10.86
N ASN A 208 -25.79 -2.23 9.84
CA ASN A 208 -27.23 -2.09 10.02
C ASN A 208 -27.88 -3.37 10.58
N GLN A 209 -27.53 -4.55 10.08
CA GLN A 209 -28.09 -5.83 10.58
C GLN A 209 -27.69 -6.11 12.05
N LEU A 210 -26.51 -5.64 12.49
CA LEU A 210 -26.06 -5.74 13.88
C LEU A 210 -26.74 -4.74 14.81
N ALA A 211 -27.14 -3.57 14.30
CA ALA A 211 -27.71 -2.48 15.08
C ALA A 211 -29.26 -2.41 15.05
N CYS A 212 -29.91 -3.12 14.12
CA CYS A 212 -31.36 -3.03 13.95
C CYS A 212 -32.15 -3.64 15.13
N THR A 213 -33.45 -3.36 15.14
CA THR A 213 -34.40 -3.97 16.09
C THR A 213 -34.73 -5.42 15.69
N GLY A 214 -35.10 -6.25 16.68
CA GLY A 214 -35.46 -7.66 16.47
C GLY A 214 -34.48 -8.66 17.11
N ASP A 215 -34.90 -9.93 17.21
CA ASP A 215 -34.03 -10.99 17.71
C ASP A 215 -33.11 -11.52 16.59
N ASN A 216 -31.84 -11.16 16.69
CA ASN A 216 -30.77 -11.54 15.76
C ASN A 216 -29.73 -12.44 16.44
N SER A 217 -30.08 -13.05 17.57
CA SER A 217 -29.14 -13.80 18.41
C SER A 217 -28.52 -15.02 17.73
N PHE A 218 -29.08 -15.48 16.61
CA PHE A 218 -28.52 -16.55 15.77
C PHE A 218 -27.32 -16.09 14.92
N ILE A 219 -27.14 -14.78 14.71
CA ILE A 219 -25.90 -14.23 14.17
C ILE A 219 -24.85 -14.32 15.28
N LYS A 220 -23.77 -15.05 15.03
CA LYS A 220 -22.73 -15.30 16.04
C LYS A 220 -21.46 -14.49 15.81
N ARG A 221 -21.27 -13.95 14.61
CA ARG A 221 -20.04 -13.28 14.14
C ARG A 221 -20.35 -12.30 13.02
N ALA A 222 -19.48 -11.32 12.82
CA ALA A 222 -19.56 -10.39 11.71
C ALA A 222 -18.18 -10.15 11.06
N ALA A 223 -18.13 -9.97 9.75
CA ALA A 223 -16.95 -9.47 9.06
C ALA A 223 -17.28 -8.23 8.22
N ILE A 224 -16.49 -7.16 8.37
CA ILE A 224 -16.75 -5.85 7.76
C ILE A 224 -15.50 -5.39 7.02
N PHE A 225 -15.48 -5.59 5.70
CA PHE A 225 -14.36 -5.23 4.84
C PHE A 225 -14.56 -3.81 4.29
N SER A 226 -13.69 -2.85 4.61
CA SER A 226 -13.77 -1.47 4.13
C SER A 226 -15.16 -0.80 4.25
N GLY A 227 -15.90 -1.12 5.31
CA GLY A 227 -17.31 -0.73 5.46
C GLY A 227 -17.63 0.14 6.67
N VAL A 228 -16.65 0.39 7.55
CA VAL A 228 -16.75 1.32 8.66
C VAL A 228 -16.12 2.64 8.22
N ILE A 229 -16.93 3.61 7.83
CA ILE A 229 -16.46 4.88 7.24
C ILE A 229 -17.21 6.04 7.88
N GLU A 230 -16.47 7.00 8.43
CA GLU A 230 -16.95 8.29 8.94
C GLU A 230 -16.16 9.39 8.21
N LEU A 231 -16.84 10.20 7.38
CA LEU A 231 -16.20 11.30 6.66
C LEU A 231 -16.15 12.56 7.55
N PRO A 232 -15.04 13.32 7.57
CA PRO A 232 -14.99 14.62 8.25
C PRO A 232 -15.97 15.62 7.61
N ASP A 233 -16.63 16.45 8.44
CA ASP A 233 -17.42 17.62 8.02
C ASP A 233 -18.69 17.39 7.19
N LYS A 234 -19.36 16.22 7.30
CA LYS A 234 -20.71 16.02 6.73
C LYS A 234 -21.73 15.61 7.79
N ASP A 235 -22.82 16.37 7.89
CA ASP A 235 -23.97 16.08 8.77
C ASP A 235 -24.71 14.78 8.35
N ALA A 236 -24.58 14.35 7.08
CA ALA A 236 -25.10 13.08 6.54
C ALA A 236 -24.33 12.61 5.29
N ASP A 237 -24.09 11.30 5.17
CA ASP A 237 -23.49 10.62 4.00
C ASP A 237 -24.02 9.17 3.88
N ILE A 238 -23.43 8.32 3.03
CA ILE A 238 -23.89 6.94 2.81
C ILE A 238 -23.79 6.04 4.07
N PHE A 239 -23.06 6.48 5.09
CA PHE A 239 -22.82 5.79 6.36
C PHE A 239 -23.42 6.53 7.58
N SER A 240 -23.85 7.79 7.41
CA SER A 240 -24.64 8.56 8.37
C SER A 240 -26.06 8.82 7.83
N PRO A 241 -27.06 8.03 8.25
CA PRO A 241 -28.38 8.03 7.61
C PRO A 241 -29.17 9.31 7.88
N LEU A 242 -29.81 9.84 6.83
CA LEU A 242 -30.79 10.92 6.92
C LEU A 242 -31.99 10.52 7.77
N SER A 243 -32.72 11.49 8.33
CA SER A 243 -34.05 11.22 8.87
C SER A 243 -35.02 10.84 7.75
N LEU A 244 -36.04 10.03 8.07
CA LEU A 244 -37.10 9.67 7.12
C LEU A 244 -37.72 10.89 6.45
N SER A 245 -38.01 11.96 7.21
CA SER A 245 -38.62 13.18 6.67
C SER A 245 -37.74 13.90 5.65
N GLU A 246 -36.41 13.91 5.84
CA GLU A 246 -35.47 14.50 4.88
C GLU A 246 -35.38 13.66 3.61
N ALA A 247 -35.38 12.32 3.74
CA ALA A 247 -35.40 11.43 2.59
C ALA A 247 -36.72 11.52 1.81
N GLU A 248 -37.85 11.64 2.49
CA GLU A 248 -39.17 11.85 1.88
C GLU A 248 -39.21 13.14 1.05
N LYS A 249 -38.67 14.26 1.56
CA LYS A 249 -38.56 15.52 0.80
C LYS A 249 -37.76 15.34 -0.50
N LYS A 250 -36.73 14.49 -0.48
CA LYS A 250 -35.95 14.16 -1.68
C LYS A 250 -36.74 13.28 -2.63
N GLY A 251 -37.49 12.30 -2.14
CA GLY A 251 -38.43 11.53 -2.95
C GLY A 251 -39.47 12.41 -3.63
N GLU A 252 -40.05 13.39 -2.92
CA GLU A 252 -41.00 14.35 -3.48
C GLU A 252 -40.34 15.22 -4.58
N ALA A 253 -39.11 15.69 -4.33
CA ALA A 253 -38.34 16.45 -5.30
C ALA A 253 -38.03 15.62 -6.55
N PHE A 254 -37.64 14.36 -6.38
CA PHE A 254 -37.45 13.40 -7.47
C PHE A 254 -38.74 13.23 -8.28
N PHE A 255 -39.87 12.93 -7.64
CA PHE A 255 -41.15 12.76 -8.34
C PHE A 255 -41.53 14.01 -9.12
N LYS A 256 -41.40 15.19 -8.51
CA LYS A 256 -41.67 16.48 -9.15
C LYS A 256 -40.79 16.74 -10.37
N ILE A 257 -39.48 16.53 -10.27
CA ILE A 257 -38.52 16.78 -11.36
C ILE A 257 -38.68 15.75 -12.48
N ALA A 258 -38.87 14.48 -12.12
CA ALA A 258 -39.06 13.38 -13.06
C ALA A 258 -40.43 13.38 -13.74
N GLY A 259 -41.36 14.25 -13.30
CA GLY A 259 -42.73 14.34 -13.80
C GLY A 259 -43.59 13.13 -13.43
N ILE A 260 -43.33 12.51 -12.27
CA ILE A 260 -44.09 11.38 -11.73
C ILE A 260 -45.18 11.95 -10.81
N ALA A 261 -46.45 11.70 -11.13
CA ALA A 261 -47.59 12.29 -10.43
C ALA A 261 -47.80 11.73 -9.00
N GLY A 262 -47.27 10.54 -8.71
CA GLY A 262 -47.39 9.90 -7.39
C GLY A 262 -46.95 8.42 -7.42
N LEU A 263 -47.10 7.74 -6.29
CA LEU A 263 -46.65 6.36 -6.08
C LEU A 263 -47.28 5.37 -7.07
N GLU A 264 -48.56 5.56 -7.40
CA GLU A 264 -49.29 4.72 -8.34
C GLU A 264 -48.75 4.80 -9.78
N GLU A 265 -48.22 5.95 -10.18
CA GLU A 265 -47.51 6.08 -11.47
C GLU A 265 -46.12 5.46 -11.37
N ALA A 266 -45.39 5.72 -10.28
CA ALA A 266 -44.07 5.16 -10.05
C ALA A 266 -44.05 3.62 -10.07
N LYS A 267 -45.09 2.95 -9.53
CA LYS A 267 -45.27 1.49 -9.57
C LYS A 267 -45.52 0.95 -11.00
N LYS A 268 -46.06 1.77 -11.91
CA LYS A 268 -46.41 1.37 -13.29
C LYS A 268 -45.31 1.63 -14.31
N LEU A 269 -44.35 2.50 -14.00
CA LEU A 269 -43.20 2.75 -14.87
C LEU A 269 -42.40 1.46 -15.10
N SER A 270 -41.81 1.32 -16.29
CA SER A 270 -40.82 0.26 -16.50
C SER A 270 -39.60 0.52 -15.59
N ALA A 271 -38.90 -0.55 -15.18
CA ALA A 271 -37.68 -0.40 -14.38
C ALA A 271 -36.65 0.49 -15.09
N LYS A 272 -36.53 0.35 -16.42
CA LYS A 272 -35.67 1.18 -17.25
C LYS A 272 -36.01 2.66 -17.16
N ASP A 273 -37.29 3.01 -17.33
CA ASP A 273 -37.72 4.41 -17.34
C ASP A 273 -37.58 5.04 -15.96
N LEU A 274 -37.91 4.30 -14.90
CA LEU A 274 -37.76 4.77 -13.53
C LEU A 274 -36.28 5.00 -13.18
N LEU A 275 -35.40 4.06 -13.52
CA LEU A 275 -33.97 4.22 -13.27
C LEU A 275 -33.37 5.37 -14.10
N SER A 276 -33.74 5.49 -15.39
CA SER A 276 -33.31 6.61 -16.23
C SER A 276 -33.69 7.96 -15.63
N LYS A 277 -34.95 8.09 -15.20
CA LYS A 277 -35.43 9.31 -14.51
C LYS A 277 -34.70 9.57 -13.20
N TYR A 278 -34.42 8.52 -12.42
CA TYR A 278 -33.63 8.64 -11.19
C TYR A 278 -32.20 9.12 -11.49
N ASN A 279 -31.54 8.54 -12.50
CA ASN A 279 -30.20 8.92 -12.91
C ASN A 279 -30.13 10.37 -13.42
N GLU A 280 -31.12 10.81 -14.21
CA GLU A 280 -31.25 12.21 -14.63
C GLU A 280 -31.41 13.15 -13.43
N TYR A 281 -32.19 12.76 -12.42
CA TYR A 281 -32.36 13.54 -11.20
C TYR A 281 -31.03 13.68 -10.42
N VAL A 282 -30.34 12.57 -10.16
CA VAL A 282 -29.10 12.56 -9.37
C VAL A 282 -27.87 13.10 -10.11
N THR A 283 -27.93 13.32 -11.43
CA THR A 283 -26.85 13.93 -12.23
C THR A 283 -27.11 15.40 -12.60
N SER A 284 -28.29 15.93 -12.28
CA SER A 284 -28.61 17.35 -12.48
C SER A 284 -27.79 18.27 -11.55
N GLU A 285 -27.79 19.60 -11.76
CA GLU A 285 -27.16 20.58 -10.84
C GLU A 285 -27.66 20.49 -9.38
N ASN A 286 -28.70 19.69 -9.10
CA ASN A 286 -29.23 19.39 -7.77
C ASN A 286 -28.72 18.06 -7.18
N GLY A 287 -27.97 17.27 -7.95
CA GLY A 287 -27.44 15.95 -7.62
C GLY A 287 -25.96 16.03 -7.26
N ASP A 288 -25.68 15.88 -5.97
CA ASP A 288 -24.32 15.93 -5.41
C ASP A 288 -23.51 14.67 -5.79
N ASN A 289 -22.17 14.74 -5.68
CA ASN A 289 -21.20 13.73 -6.14
C ASN A 289 -21.38 12.31 -5.53
N LEU A 290 -20.52 11.33 -5.87
CA LEU A 290 -20.63 9.91 -5.43
C LEU A 290 -20.78 9.72 -3.90
N LEU A 291 -20.28 10.68 -3.11
CA LEU A 291 -20.38 10.75 -1.64
C LEU A 291 -21.42 11.77 -1.16
N GLY A 292 -22.31 12.17 -2.06
CA GLY A 292 -23.25 13.27 -1.94
C GLY A 292 -24.67 12.79 -1.65
N ILE A 293 -25.45 13.71 -1.09
CA ILE A 293 -26.77 13.46 -0.49
C ILE A 293 -27.92 13.36 -1.53
N GLY A 294 -27.64 13.26 -2.83
CA GLY A 294 -28.66 13.21 -3.89
C GLY A 294 -29.25 11.82 -4.18
N ARG A 295 -28.51 10.75 -3.84
CA ARG A 295 -28.91 9.36 -4.11
C ARG A 295 -29.75 8.74 -2.98
N CYS A 296 -30.48 7.68 -3.30
CA CYS A 296 -31.22 6.88 -2.33
C CYS A 296 -30.28 5.92 -1.58
N PHE A 297 -30.20 6.07 -0.26
CA PHE A 297 -29.35 5.29 0.67
C PHE A 297 -30.18 4.79 1.86
N PRO A 298 -29.63 3.96 2.77
CA PRO A 298 -30.27 3.68 4.04
C PRO A 298 -30.67 4.95 4.81
N VAL A 299 -31.89 4.96 5.35
CA VAL A 299 -32.46 6.10 6.09
C VAL A 299 -32.84 5.68 7.50
N LYS A 300 -32.77 6.62 8.45
CA LYS A 300 -33.29 6.42 9.80
C LYS A 300 -34.82 6.49 9.74
N ASP A 301 -35.45 5.32 9.66
CA ASP A 301 -36.90 5.14 9.59
C ASP A 301 -37.56 4.90 10.95
N ASP A 302 -36.77 4.80 12.03
CA ASP A 302 -37.21 4.45 13.39
C ASP A 302 -37.97 3.11 13.47
N LYS A 303 -37.85 2.26 12.43
CA LYS A 303 -38.40 0.91 12.35
C LYS A 303 -37.25 -0.09 12.32
N PHE A 304 -36.59 -0.21 11.17
CA PHE A 304 -35.43 -1.08 10.98
C PHE A 304 -34.15 -0.36 11.39
N VAL A 305 -33.96 0.87 10.91
CA VAL A 305 -32.79 1.71 11.20
C VAL A 305 -33.19 2.79 12.21
N THR A 306 -32.78 2.61 13.47
CA THR A 306 -33.15 3.50 14.59
C THR A 306 -32.12 4.60 14.87
N GLY A 307 -30.99 4.60 14.17
CA GLY A 307 -29.91 5.55 14.34
C GLY A 307 -28.74 5.26 13.41
N ASN A 308 -27.60 5.92 13.66
CA ASN A 308 -26.36 5.65 12.94
C ASN A 308 -25.79 4.29 13.42
N PRO A 309 -25.61 3.29 12.53
CA PRO A 309 -25.20 1.95 12.93
C PRO A 309 -23.72 1.89 13.36
N THR A 310 -22.86 2.76 12.82
CA THR A 310 -21.46 2.91 13.27
C THR A 310 -21.40 3.43 14.70
N GLN A 311 -22.22 4.42 15.04
CA GLN A 311 -22.35 4.92 16.42
C GLN A 311 -22.95 3.86 17.35
N ALA A 312 -23.93 3.07 16.87
CA ALA A 312 -24.47 1.98 17.67
C ALA A 312 -23.40 0.93 18.05
N LEU A 313 -22.50 0.58 17.13
CA LEU A 313 -21.35 -0.29 17.43
C LEU A 313 -20.39 0.37 18.43
N LYS A 314 -20.03 1.64 18.20
CA LYS A 314 -19.17 2.44 19.09
C LYS A 314 -19.72 2.58 20.52
N GLU A 315 -21.04 2.64 20.67
CA GLU A 315 -21.72 2.78 21.95
C GLU A 315 -22.06 1.42 22.61
N GLY A 316 -21.72 0.30 21.98
CA GLY A 316 -22.05 -1.04 22.47
C GLY A 316 -23.56 -1.37 22.40
N LYS A 317 -24.31 -0.69 21.52
CA LYS A 317 -25.74 -0.90 21.27
C LYS A 317 -26.03 -1.86 20.11
N SER A 318 -24.99 -2.36 19.43
CA SER A 318 -25.10 -3.42 18.44
C SER A 318 -25.03 -4.82 19.08
N LEU A 319 -25.31 -5.85 18.30
CA LEU A 319 -25.12 -7.25 18.73
C LEU A 319 -23.67 -7.51 19.20
N ASN A 320 -23.53 -8.12 20.38
CA ASN A 320 -22.25 -8.44 21.00
C ASN A 320 -21.68 -9.76 20.48
N VAL A 321 -20.98 -9.71 19.34
CA VAL A 321 -20.32 -10.84 18.67
C VAL A 321 -18.88 -10.47 18.28
N PRO A 322 -17.97 -11.45 18.07
CA PRO A 322 -16.66 -11.18 17.48
C PRO A 322 -16.79 -10.54 16.10
N ILE A 323 -15.92 -9.57 15.80
CA ILE A 323 -15.90 -8.84 14.52
C ILE A 323 -14.50 -8.89 13.90
N LEU A 324 -14.42 -9.34 12.65
CA LEU A 324 -13.25 -9.15 11.79
C LEU A 324 -13.48 -7.94 10.90
N LEU A 325 -12.55 -7.01 10.83
CA LEU A 325 -12.72 -5.79 10.04
C LEU A 325 -11.38 -5.21 9.59
N GLY A 326 -11.36 -4.41 8.54
CA GLY A 326 -10.12 -3.83 8.04
C GLY A 326 -10.30 -3.00 6.78
N ASN A 327 -9.17 -2.58 6.23
CA ASN A 327 -9.11 -1.67 5.10
C ASN A 327 -7.94 -1.99 4.16
N THR A 328 -8.05 -1.51 2.93
CA THR A 328 -6.92 -1.41 1.98
C THR A 328 -6.14 -0.11 2.24
N SER A 329 -4.86 -0.02 1.88
CA SER A 329 -4.05 1.16 2.26
C SER A 329 -4.38 2.41 1.45
N ASP A 330 -4.71 2.28 0.17
CA ASP A 330 -4.88 3.41 -0.75
C ASP A 330 -6.35 3.85 -0.94
N GLU A 331 -7.27 3.37 -0.11
CA GLU A 331 -8.69 3.75 -0.18
C GLU A 331 -9.04 5.00 0.63
N PHE A 332 -9.87 5.86 0.03
CA PHE A 332 -10.48 7.04 0.66
C PHE A 332 -9.49 7.92 1.46
N ILE A 333 -8.37 8.27 0.83
CA ILE A 333 -7.37 9.17 1.43
C ILE A 333 -7.93 10.61 1.45
N ILE A 334 -8.22 11.13 2.65
CA ILE A 334 -8.78 12.48 2.86
C ILE A 334 -7.83 13.26 3.77
N GLY A 335 -7.33 14.40 3.29
CA GLY A 335 -6.33 15.19 4.03
C GLY A 335 -5.06 14.39 4.34
N GLY A 336 -4.77 13.33 3.56
CA GLY A 336 -3.67 12.41 3.81
C GLY A 336 -3.98 11.22 4.70
N VAL A 337 -5.16 11.18 5.33
CA VAL A 337 -5.57 10.14 6.26
C VAL A 337 -6.42 9.11 5.52
N ASN A 338 -6.15 7.83 5.74
CA ASN A 338 -7.06 6.76 5.32
C ASN A 338 -8.33 6.83 6.19
N ALA A 339 -9.43 7.32 5.61
CA ALA A 339 -10.66 7.58 6.36
C ALA A 339 -11.25 6.31 6.96
N VAL A 340 -11.09 5.16 6.30
CA VAL A 340 -11.62 3.86 6.75
C VAL A 340 -10.86 3.37 7.98
N GLU A 341 -9.53 3.34 7.91
CA GLU A 341 -8.66 2.97 9.04
C GLU A 341 -8.98 3.82 10.27
N HIS A 342 -9.03 5.14 10.09
CA HIS A 342 -9.33 6.07 11.17
C HIS A 342 -10.69 5.78 11.81
N SER A 343 -11.72 5.54 11.00
CA SER A 343 -13.09 5.25 11.45
C SER A 343 -13.16 3.94 12.23
N ILE A 344 -12.55 2.89 11.69
CA ILE A 344 -12.43 1.59 12.34
C ILE A 344 -11.84 1.72 13.75
N LYS A 345 -10.66 2.36 13.85
CA LYS A 345 -9.93 2.48 15.10
C LYS A 345 -10.71 3.30 16.12
N ASN A 346 -11.40 4.35 15.67
CA ASN A 346 -12.29 5.14 16.53
C ASN A 346 -13.50 4.37 17.06
N VAL A 347 -14.08 3.50 16.23
CA VAL A 347 -15.20 2.64 16.64
C VAL A 347 -14.76 1.63 17.69
N ILE A 348 -13.63 0.93 17.46
CA ILE A 348 -13.07 -0.04 18.42
C ILE A 348 -12.76 0.67 19.74
N ALA A 349 -12.06 1.80 19.68
CA ALA A 349 -11.70 2.59 20.85
C ALA A 349 -12.94 3.06 21.63
N GLY A 350 -13.99 3.52 20.94
CA GLY A 350 -15.24 3.92 21.57
C GLY A 350 -15.95 2.75 22.24
N ALA A 351 -16.07 1.61 21.55
CA ALA A 351 -16.72 0.42 22.07
C ALA A 351 -16.02 -0.09 23.34
N GLN A 352 -14.68 -0.14 23.34
CA GLN A 352 -13.88 -0.58 24.49
C GLN A 352 -13.99 0.40 25.68
N LYS A 353 -14.01 1.71 25.42
CA LYS A 353 -14.26 2.73 26.47
C LYS A 353 -15.64 2.60 27.12
N GLN A 354 -16.63 2.08 26.40
CA GLN A 354 -17.95 1.75 26.94
C GLN A 354 -18.00 0.37 27.63
N GLY A 355 -16.87 -0.33 27.72
CA GLY A 355 -16.76 -1.63 28.37
C GLY A 355 -17.20 -2.81 27.50
N SER A 356 -17.22 -2.65 26.17
CA SER A 356 -17.44 -3.77 25.24
C SER A 356 -16.41 -4.89 25.50
N LYS A 357 -16.89 -6.13 25.44
CA LYS A 357 -16.07 -7.35 25.52
C LYS A 357 -15.99 -8.08 24.17
N GLN A 358 -16.39 -7.42 23.09
CA GLN A 358 -16.28 -7.95 21.74
C GLN A 358 -14.79 -8.08 21.38
N ASP A 359 -14.42 -9.22 20.79
CA ASP A 359 -13.12 -9.35 20.14
C ASP A 359 -13.20 -8.67 18.77
N PHE A 360 -12.32 -7.69 18.55
CA PHE A 360 -12.13 -7.02 17.27
C PHE A 360 -10.82 -7.50 16.65
N TYR A 361 -10.87 -8.12 15.48
CA TYR A 361 -9.68 -8.49 14.71
C TYR A 361 -9.50 -7.51 13.57
N TYR A 362 -8.50 -6.64 13.68
CA TYR A 362 -8.23 -5.59 12.69
C TYR A 362 -7.13 -6.02 11.70
N TYR A 363 -7.36 -5.80 10.40
CA TYR A 363 -6.34 -5.99 9.36
C TYR A 363 -6.13 -4.74 8.51
N ARG A 364 -4.94 -4.66 7.91
CA ARG A 364 -4.64 -3.74 6.81
C ARG A 364 -4.08 -4.53 5.62
N PHE A 365 -4.55 -4.20 4.42
CA PHE A 365 -4.14 -4.85 3.18
C PHE A 365 -3.27 -3.91 2.34
N ASP A 366 -1.99 -4.28 2.19
CA ASP A 366 -0.95 -3.48 1.51
C ASP A 366 0.03 -4.30 0.65
N PRO A 367 -0.37 -5.33 -0.12
CA PRO A 367 0.54 -5.99 -1.05
C PRO A 367 0.74 -5.14 -2.31
N ASP A 368 1.81 -5.44 -3.06
CA ASP A 368 2.00 -4.88 -4.39
C ASP A 368 0.92 -5.41 -5.35
N ILE A 369 0.10 -4.52 -5.91
CA ILE A 369 -0.94 -4.90 -6.88
C ILE A 369 -0.40 -4.67 -8.31
N PRO A 370 -0.24 -5.73 -9.12
CA PRO A 370 0.28 -5.61 -10.47
C PRO A 370 -0.72 -4.91 -11.39
N SER A 371 -0.19 -4.29 -12.45
CA SER A 371 -0.98 -3.72 -13.54
C SER A 371 -2.00 -4.70 -14.09
N ASP A 372 -3.14 -4.18 -14.53
CA ASP A 372 -4.12 -4.89 -15.35
C ASP A 372 -3.84 -4.74 -16.85
N GLY A 373 -2.71 -4.12 -17.23
CA GLY A 373 -2.31 -3.84 -18.60
C GLY A 373 -2.79 -2.50 -19.14
N ASP A 374 -3.52 -1.70 -18.35
CA ASP A 374 -3.93 -0.36 -18.75
C ASP A 374 -2.75 0.62 -18.68
N LYS A 375 -2.45 1.28 -19.80
CA LYS A 375 -1.32 2.23 -19.91
C LYS A 375 -1.55 3.53 -19.13
N LYS A 376 -2.80 3.88 -18.82
CA LYS A 376 -3.14 5.08 -18.04
C LYS A 376 -3.00 4.83 -16.55
N GLU A 377 -3.16 3.58 -16.11
CA GLU A 377 -3.10 3.17 -14.70
C GLU A 377 -2.19 1.94 -14.52
N PRO A 378 -0.89 2.06 -14.85
CA PRO A 378 0.01 0.91 -14.81
C PRO A 378 0.18 0.33 -13.40
N TYR A 379 -0.07 1.13 -12.35
CA TYR A 379 0.02 0.70 -10.95
C TYR A 379 -1.12 1.31 -10.15
N PRO A 380 -2.16 0.53 -9.79
CA PRO A 380 -3.38 1.06 -9.16
C PRO A 380 -3.25 1.24 -7.64
N GLY A 381 -2.15 0.79 -7.04
CA GLY A 381 -2.04 0.68 -5.58
C GLY A 381 -2.99 -0.36 -5.01
N THR A 382 -3.19 -0.32 -3.69
CA THR A 382 -4.20 -1.10 -2.96
C THR A 382 -5.53 -0.36 -2.91
N PHE A 383 -6.15 -0.23 -4.07
CA PHE A 383 -7.43 0.47 -4.21
C PHE A 383 -8.56 -0.25 -3.47
N HIS A 384 -9.63 0.49 -3.19
CA HIS A 384 -10.82 -0.01 -2.52
C HIS A 384 -11.32 -1.33 -3.12
N SER A 385 -11.62 -2.34 -2.29
CA SER A 385 -12.11 -3.70 -2.63
C SER A 385 -11.13 -4.70 -3.25
N CYS A 386 -9.88 -4.33 -3.56
CA CYS A 386 -8.94 -5.26 -4.20
C CYS A 386 -8.58 -6.49 -3.34
N ASP A 387 -8.76 -6.41 -2.02
CA ASP A 387 -8.56 -7.50 -1.06
C ASP A 387 -9.60 -8.62 -1.17
N LEU A 388 -10.73 -8.40 -1.85
CA LEU A 388 -11.79 -9.40 -2.04
C LEU A 388 -11.33 -10.60 -2.86
N TRP A 389 -10.50 -10.39 -3.89
CA TRP A 389 -9.89 -11.49 -4.62
C TRP A 389 -9.10 -12.43 -3.71
N PHE A 390 -8.52 -11.90 -2.64
CA PHE A 390 -7.67 -12.65 -1.72
C PHE A 390 -8.51 -13.37 -0.66
N PHE A 391 -9.48 -12.70 -0.03
CA PHE A 391 -10.34 -13.34 0.97
C PHE A 391 -11.19 -14.50 0.41
N PHE A 392 -11.60 -14.40 -0.87
CA PHE A 392 -12.29 -15.49 -1.56
C PHE A 392 -11.35 -16.46 -2.29
N ASN A 393 -10.04 -16.19 -2.29
CA ASN A 393 -9.04 -16.97 -3.04
C ASN A 393 -9.41 -17.15 -4.52
N SER A 394 -9.89 -16.07 -5.14
CA SER A 394 -10.41 -16.01 -6.51
C SER A 394 -9.50 -15.25 -7.47
N ILE A 395 -8.28 -14.85 -7.03
CA ILE A 395 -7.31 -14.10 -7.86
C ILE A 395 -6.98 -14.75 -9.21
N THR A 396 -7.17 -16.07 -9.37
CA THR A 396 -7.00 -16.79 -10.65
C THR A 396 -7.99 -16.37 -11.73
N LYS A 397 -9.09 -15.72 -11.34
CA LYS A 397 -10.11 -15.17 -12.25
C LYS A 397 -9.88 -13.70 -12.58
N CYS A 398 -8.98 -13.03 -11.85
CA CYS A 398 -8.61 -11.66 -12.13
C CYS A 398 -7.69 -11.61 -13.36
N ARG A 399 -7.81 -10.55 -14.16
CA ARG A 399 -7.00 -10.33 -15.38
C ARG A 399 -5.57 -9.88 -15.10
N ARG A 400 -5.24 -9.53 -13.86
CA ARG A 400 -3.95 -8.98 -13.45
C ARG A 400 -2.86 -10.05 -13.41
N PHE A 401 -1.62 -9.64 -13.68
CA PHE A 401 -0.45 -10.53 -13.75
C PHE A 401 0.12 -10.86 -12.35
N TYR A 402 -0.69 -11.49 -11.50
CA TYR A 402 -0.25 -11.91 -10.17
C TYR A 402 0.88 -12.95 -10.23
N LYS A 403 1.90 -12.75 -9.38
CA LYS A 403 3.01 -13.68 -9.12
C LYS A 403 2.70 -14.69 -8.01
N GLY A 404 3.47 -15.78 -7.92
CA GLY A 404 3.31 -16.86 -6.93
C GLY A 404 3.00 -16.40 -5.50
N ARG A 405 3.74 -15.41 -4.98
CA ARG A 405 3.55 -14.83 -3.65
C ARG A 405 2.13 -14.31 -3.37
N HIS A 406 1.44 -13.79 -4.39
CA HIS A 406 0.06 -13.32 -4.25
C HIS A 406 -0.92 -14.48 -4.08
N TYR A 407 -0.67 -15.62 -4.73
CA TYR A 407 -1.48 -16.84 -4.56
C TYR A 407 -1.31 -17.42 -3.15
N ASP A 408 -0.09 -17.39 -2.62
CA ASP A 408 0.17 -17.80 -1.24
C ASP A 408 -0.52 -16.87 -0.23
N LEU A 409 -0.48 -15.56 -0.47
CA LEU A 409 -1.21 -14.58 0.35
C LEU A 409 -2.73 -14.79 0.29
N ALA A 410 -3.31 -14.97 -0.90
CA ALA A 410 -4.74 -15.21 -1.07
C ALA A 410 -5.20 -16.47 -0.35
N LYS A 411 -4.38 -17.54 -0.41
CA LYS A 411 -4.63 -18.76 0.36
C LYS A 411 -4.65 -18.51 1.87
N GLN A 412 -3.67 -17.78 2.41
CA GLN A 412 -3.61 -17.42 3.84
C GLN A 412 -4.82 -16.58 4.27
N MET A 413 -5.16 -15.53 3.52
CA MET A 413 -6.31 -14.66 3.82
C MET A 413 -7.63 -15.44 3.82
N CYS A 414 -7.83 -16.32 2.85
CA CYS A 414 -8.98 -17.20 2.78
C CYS A 414 -9.03 -18.21 3.94
N ASP A 415 -7.88 -18.70 4.40
CA ASP A 415 -7.79 -19.57 5.59
C ASP A 415 -8.17 -18.82 6.88
N TYR A 416 -7.65 -17.61 7.10
CA TYR A 416 -8.03 -16.76 8.23
C TYR A 416 -9.53 -16.48 8.24
N PHE A 417 -10.11 -16.15 7.09
CA PHE A 417 -11.54 -15.86 7.01
C PHE A 417 -12.39 -17.10 7.29
N ALA A 418 -12.04 -18.26 6.74
CA ALA A 418 -12.73 -19.51 7.04
C ALA A 418 -12.61 -19.91 8.52
N ASN A 419 -11.45 -19.71 9.15
CA ASN A 419 -11.23 -19.98 10.57
C ASN A 419 -12.06 -19.03 11.46
N PHE A 420 -12.12 -17.75 11.09
CA PHE A 420 -12.98 -16.77 11.74
C PHE A 420 -14.45 -17.19 11.66
N VAL A 421 -14.96 -17.57 10.48
CA VAL A 421 -16.34 -18.05 10.32
C VAL A 421 -16.63 -19.27 11.22
N LYS A 422 -15.66 -20.19 11.34
CA LYS A 422 -15.82 -21.39 12.18
C LYS A 422 -15.87 -21.10 13.67
N THR A 423 -14.98 -20.24 14.16
CA THR A 423 -14.67 -20.16 15.59
C THR A 423 -14.91 -18.79 16.19
N GLY A 424 -14.83 -17.72 15.41
CA GLY A 424 -14.84 -16.32 15.88
C GLY A 424 -13.44 -15.81 16.16
N ASN A 425 -12.43 -16.64 15.89
CA ASN A 425 -11.02 -16.37 15.99
C ASN A 425 -10.39 -16.76 14.64
N PRO A 426 -9.68 -15.84 13.95
CA PRO A 426 -9.09 -16.14 12.65
C PRO A 426 -7.90 -17.11 12.75
N ASN A 427 -7.33 -17.32 13.95
CA ASN A 427 -6.16 -18.17 14.15
C ASN A 427 -6.42 -19.65 13.96
N GLY A 428 -5.36 -20.37 13.62
CA GLY A 428 -5.37 -21.81 13.48
C GLY A 428 -4.43 -22.26 12.38
N LYS A 429 -4.74 -23.44 11.84
CA LYS A 429 -4.00 -23.97 10.69
C LYS A 429 -4.64 -23.53 9.38
N GLY A 430 -3.81 -23.37 8.36
CA GLY A 430 -4.23 -23.17 6.97
C GLY A 430 -4.72 -24.46 6.32
N CYS A 431 -5.16 -24.37 5.06
CA CYS A 431 -5.63 -25.53 4.30
C CYS A 431 -4.49 -26.51 3.91
N ASP A 432 -3.24 -26.08 4.02
CA ASP A 432 -2.04 -26.92 3.95
C ASP A 432 -1.64 -27.57 5.28
N ASN A 433 -2.40 -27.33 6.35
CA ASN A 433 -2.15 -27.82 7.70
C ASN A 433 -0.92 -27.20 8.39
N GLU A 434 -0.35 -26.14 7.81
CA GLU A 434 0.64 -25.27 8.44
C GLU A 434 -0.02 -24.29 9.41
N LEU A 435 0.69 -23.88 10.45
CA LEU A 435 0.16 -22.91 11.41
C LEU A 435 0.22 -21.50 10.82
N LEU A 436 -0.90 -20.79 10.80
CA LEU A 436 -0.94 -19.40 10.39
C LEU A 436 -0.28 -18.50 11.45
N PRO A 437 0.37 -17.39 11.06
CA PRO A 437 0.81 -16.36 12.00
C PRO A 437 -0.32 -15.91 12.94
N THR A 438 0.01 -15.67 14.22
CA THR A 438 -1.01 -15.33 15.22
C THR A 438 -1.54 -13.91 15.03
N TRP A 439 -2.84 -13.77 14.87
CA TRP A 439 -3.61 -12.53 14.82
C TRP A 439 -4.32 -12.31 16.16
N GLU A 440 -3.74 -11.47 17.00
CA GLU A 440 -4.36 -11.12 18.29
C GLU A 440 -5.49 -10.10 18.12
N PRO A 441 -6.51 -10.10 18.99
CA PRO A 441 -7.53 -9.05 19.00
C PRO A 441 -6.91 -7.67 19.25
N TYR A 442 -7.45 -6.67 18.56
CA TYR A 442 -7.11 -5.27 18.76
C TYR A 442 -7.71 -4.76 20.07
N THR A 443 -6.86 -4.24 20.97
CA THR A 443 -7.29 -3.52 22.18
C THR A 443 -6.59 -2.18 22.31
N LEU A 444 -7.09 -1.26 23.14
CA LEU A 444 -6.40 0.00 23.40
C LEU A 444 -5.00 -0.19 24.03
N GLU A 445 -4.78 -1.30 24.73
CA GLU A 445 -3.49 -1.64 25.33
C GLU A 445 -2.56 -2.37 24.36
N ASN A 446 -3.07 -3.36 23.62
CA ASN A 446 -2.27 -4.23 22.77
C ASN A 446 -2.19 -3.76 21.31
N LYS A 447 -3.23 -3.06 20.83
CA LYS A 447 -3.35 -2.51 19.49
C LYS A 447 -2.87 -3.44 18.36
N ALA A 448 -3.15 -4.74 18.49
CA ALA A 448 -2.68 -5.73 17.54
C ALA A 448 -3.41 -5.63 16.20
N GLU A 449 -2.64 -5.71 15.11
CA GLU A 449 -3.15 -5.68 13.74
C GLU A 449 -2.55 -6.84 12.93
N MET A 450 -3.23 -7.24 11.86
CA MET A 450 -2.69 -8.13 10.84
C MET A 450 -2.42 -7.34 9.56
N GLU A 451 -1.17 -7.24 9.15
CA GLU A 451 -0.82 -6.66 7.84
C GLU A 451 -0.72 -7.77 6.79
N PHE A 452 -1.52 -7.66 5.74
CA PHE A 452 -1.39 -8.50 4.55
C PHE A 452 -0.51 -7.77 3.54
N LEU A 453 0.76 -8.18 3.45
CA LEU A 453 1.77 -7.57 2.60
C LEU A 453 2.11 -8.50 1.42
N GLY A 454 2.89 -8.04 0.45
CA GLY A 454 3.36 -8.87 -0.68
C GLY A 454 4.15 -10.12 -0.23
N CYS A 455 4.67 -10.12 1.00
CA CYS A 455 5.37 -11.25 1.62
C CYS A 455 4.49 -12.17 2.50
N GLY A 456 3.19 -11.90 2.61
CA GLY A 456 2.26 -12.71 3.40
C GLY A 456 1.65 -11.97 4.60
N ALA A 457 0.90 -12.72 5.41
CA ALA A 457 0.29 -12.25 6.64
C ALA A 457 1.34 -11.98 7.73
N THR A 458 1.38 -10.74 8.23
CA THR A 458 2.38 -10.26 9.18
C THR A 458 1.67 -9.67 10.41
N PRO A 459 1.70 -10.36 11.57
CA PRO A 459 1.23 -9.79 12.82
C PRO A 459 2.07 -8.58 13.20
N CYS A 460 1.42 -7.49 13.57
CA CYS A 460 2.08 -6.30 14.09
C CYS A 460 1.30 -5.68 15.25
N ILE A 461 1.94 -4.71 15.91
CA ILE A 461 1.32 -3.85 16.92
C ILE A 461 1.25 -2.46 16.27
N GLU A 462 0.08 -1.82 16.36
CA GLU A 462 -0.14 -0.48 15.83
C GLU A 462 1.00 0.45 16.27
N GLY A 463 1.67 1.03 15.28
CA GLY A 463 2.74 2.00 15.46
C GLY A 463 3.99 1.66 14.64
N GLY A 464 5.15 2.15 15.07
CA GLY A 464 6.37 2.09 14.26
C GLY A 464 6.29 3.02 13.04
N ILE A 465 6.78 2.53 11.89
CA ILE A 465 6.81 3.29 10.62
C ILE A 465 5.42 3.75 10.18
N ARG A 466 4.31 3.20 10.69
CA ARG A 466 2.95 3.55 10.23
C ARG A 466 2.06 3.80 11.44
N GLN A 467 2.01 5.05 11.90
CA GLN A 467 1.19 5.47 13.04
C GLN A 467 -0.02 6.28 12.60
N ASN A 468 -1.22 5.82 12.96
CA ASN A 468 -2.48 6.58 12.88
C ASN A 468 -2.71 7.28 11.53
N SER A 469 -2.47 6.56 10.43
CA SER A 469 -2.52 6.98 9.02
C SER A 469 -1.44 7.98 8.54
N ARG A 470 -1.03 7.79 7.27
CA ARG A 470 0.26 8.09 6.63
C ARG A 470 1.43 7.24 7.12
N LYS A 471 2.19 6.69 6.16
CA LYS A 471 3.48 6.04 6.41
C LYS A 471 4.48 7.13 6.84
N GLN A 472 5.22 6.92 7.91
CA GLN A 472 6.37 7.74 8.27
C GLN A 472 7.44 7.54 7.21
N ALA A 473 8.03 8.63 6.76
CA ALA A 473 9.01 8.60 5.69
C ALA A 473 10.41 8.39 6.27
N VAL A 474 10.71 7.17 6.70
CA VAL A 474 11.96 6.79 7.39
C VAL A 474 13.13 6.56 6.42
N ASN A 475 14.35 6.34 6.94
CA ASN A 475 15.45 5.79 6.14
C ASN A 475 15.62 4.28 6.39
N PRO A 476 15.77 3.46 5.34
CA PRO A 476 15.73 3.82 3.92
C PRO A 476 14.32 4.26 3.52
N TYR A 477 14.22 5.19 2.55
CA TYR A 477 12.93 5.79 2.18
C TYR A 477 12.04 4.85 1.35
N LEU A 478 12.66 3.85 0.72
CA LEU A 478 11.98 2.73 0.06
C LEU A 478 11.88 1.51 0.99
N PRO A 479 11.03 0.51 0.67
CA PRO A 479 10.99 -0.73 1.43
C PRO A 479 12.38 -1.34 1.64
N SER A 480 12.61 -2.00 2.78
CA SER A 480 13.93 -2.53 3.16
C SER A 480 14.48 -3.66 2.27
N TRP A 481 13.75 -4.06 1.26
CA TRP A 481 14.12 -5.07 0.28
C TRP A 481 14.34 -4.47 -1.12
N GLU A 482 14.13 -3.16 -1.26
CA GLU A 482 14.33 -2.43 -2.51
C GLU A 482 15.76 -1.88 -2.55
N TYR A 483 16.44 -2.11 -3.67
CA TYR A 483 17.86 -1.77 -3.84
C TYR A 483 18.05 -0.86 -5.07
N ILE A 484 17.59 0.38 -4.94
CA ILE A 484 17.84 1.48 -5.90
C ILE A 484 18.88 2.43 -5.30
N PRO A 485 20.18 2.11 -5.43
CA PRO A 485 21.27 2.90 -4.86
C PRO A 485 21.42 4.28 -5.45
N ASP A 486 21.41 4.33 -6.78
CA ASP A 486 21.84 5.49 -7.56
C ASP A 486 20.60 6.26 -8.01
N GLY A 487 19.63 6.36 -7.08
CA GLY A 487 18.31 6.91 -7.34
C GLY A 487 18.37 8.41 -7.54
N GLU A 488 18.16 8.87 -8.77
CA GLU A 488 18.18 10.28 -9.12
C GLU A 488 16.79 10.91 -8.89
N PRO A 489 16.69 11.93 -8.00
CA PRO A 489 15.42 12.52 -7.59
C PRO A 489 14.96 13.67 -8.48
N TYR A 490 13.67 13.69 -8.84
CA TYR A 490 13.02 14.83 -9.51
C TYR A 490 11.59 15.06 -9.03
N VAL A 491 11.22 16.33 -8.85
CA VAL A 491 9.82 16.72 -8.67
C VAL A 491 9.21 17.10 -10.02
N PHE A 492 8.21 16.32 -10.45
CA PHE A 492 7.40 16.63 -11.63
C PHE A 492 5.94 16.72 -11.21
N GLY A 493 5.34 17.91 -11.38
CA GLY A 493 3.97 18.16 -10.93
C GLY A 493 3.86 18.12 -9.40
N ASP A 494 2.99 17.26 -8.89
CA ASP A 494 2.70 17.09 -7.46
C ASP A 494 3.37 15.85 -6.84
N ARG A 495 4.33 15.24 -7.54
CA ARG A 495 5.06 14.05 -7.08
C ARG A 495 6.57 14.20 -7.20
N ILE A 496 7.28 13.57 -6.27
CA ILE A 496 8.70 13.26 -6.42
C ILE A 496 8.83 11.87 -7.05
N TYR A 497 9.79 11.73 -7.96
CA TYR A 497 10.18 10.51 -8.65
C TYR A 497 11.64 10.19 -8.37
N ILE A 498 11.95 8.91 -8.25
CA ILE A 498 13.30 8.37 -8.12
C ILE A 498 13.53 7.44 -9.30
N TYR A 499 14.53 7.77 -10.11
CA TYR A 499 14.96 6.99 -11.27
C TYR A 499 16.26 6.30 -10.95
N GLY A 500 16.35 4.99 -11.10
CA GLY A 500 17.63 4.35 -10.80
C GLY A 500 17.77 2.96 -11.36
N SER A 501 19.03 2.55 -11.41
CA SER A 501 19.47 1.17 -11.57
C SER A 501 19.06 0.32 -10.36
N HIS A 502 18.95 -0.98 -10.57
CA HIS A 502 18.55 -1.91 -9.52
C HIS A 502 19.70 -2.89 -9.20
N ASP A 503 20.20 -2.84 -7.97
CA ASP A 503 21.12 -3.86 -7.41
C ASP A 503 20.33 -5.14 -7.10
N LEU A 504 20.98 -6.31 -7.06
CA LEU A 504 20.32 -7.56 -6.62
C LEU A 504 20.77 -7.92 -5.22
N TYR A 505 19.90 -8.53 -4.43
CA TYR A 505 20.23 -9.01 -3.10
C TYR A 505 21.40 -10.01 -3.14
N GLY A 506 22.54 -9.63 -2.56
CA GLY A 506 23.74 -10.46 -2.59
C GLY A 506 24.37 -10.60 -3.98
N GLY A 507 24.11 -9.65 -4.88
CA GLY A 507 24.74 -9.57 -6.18
C GLY A 507 26.27 -9.47 -6.11
N GLU A 508 26.93 -9.78 -7.23
CA GLU A 508 28.39 -9.76 -7.36
C GLU A 508 28.92 -8.52 -8.10
N THR A 509 28.03 -7.67 -8.62
CA THR A 509 28.35 -6.43 -9.34
C THR A 509 27.22 -5.42 -9.20
N PHE A 510 27.52 -4.14 -9.44
CA PHE A 510 26.57 -3.04 -9.43
C PHE A 510 25.52 -3.16 -10.55
N CYS A 511 24.30 -2.71 -10.26
CA CYS A 511 23.29 -2.35 -11.28
C CYS A 511 22.87 -3.49 -12.24
N LEU A 512 22.67 -4.69 -11.69
CA LEU A 512 22.37 -5.91 -12.46
C LEU A 512 20.97 -5.92 -13.12
N GLY A 513 20.01 -5.20 -12.53
CA GLY A 513 18.61 -5.18 -12.95
C GLY A 513 18.28 -4.19 -14.06
N ASP A 514 16.98 -3.98 -14.25
CA ASP A 514 16.41 -2.98 -15.16
C ASP A 514 16.26 -1.62 -14.47
N TYR A 515 16.01 -0.55 -15.24
CA TYR A 515 15.62 0.71 -14.60
C TYR A 515 14.20 0.66 -14.10
N VAL A 516 14.04 1.07 -12.85
CA VAL A 516 12.76 1.17 -12.18
C VAL A 516 12.52 2.61 -11.75
N CYS A 517 11.25 2.93 -11.51
CA CYS A 517 10.88 4.20 -10.93
C CYS A 517 10.02 4.00 -9.68
N TRP A 518 10.28 4.81 -8.66
CA TRP A 518 9.41 4.96 -7.50
C TRP A 518 8.95 6.41 -7.41
N SER A 519 7.75 6.64 -6.90
CA SER A 519 7.25 8.00 -6.71
C SER A 519 6.45 8.16 -5.42
N ALA A 520 6.44 9.37 -4.87
CA ALA A 520 5.60 9.73 -3.73
C ALA A 520 4.96 11.11 -3.94
N PRO A 521 3.74 11.37 -3.43
CA PRO A 521 3.19 12.72 -3.40
C PRO A 521 4.13 13.67 -2.62
N VAL A 522 4.35 14.88 -3.11
CA VAL A 522 5.25 15.86 -2.45
C VAL A 522 4.76 16.28 -1.05
N ASN A 523 3.48 16.04 -0.76
CA ASN A 523 2.85 16.31 0.53
C ASN A 523 2.68 15.04 1.39
N ASP A 524 3.19 13.88 0.96
CA ASP A 524 3.08 12.58 1.65
C ASP A 524 4.28 11.66 1.32
N LEU A 525 5.47 12.06 1.78
CA LEU A 525 6.73 11.41 1.43
C LEU A 525 6.94 10.02 2.05
N GLY A 526 6.02 9.53 2.87
CA GLY A 526 6.05 8.14 3.30
C GLY A 526 5.36 7.20 2.33
N ASN A 527 4.46 7.72 1.49
CA ASN A 527 3.65 6.93 0.58
C ASN A 527 4.34 6.71 -0.78
N TRP A 528 5.43 5.97 -0.74
CA TRP A 528 6.17 5.54 -1.93
C TRP A 528 5.44 4.44 -2.69
N LYS A 529 5.23 4.70 -3.97
CA LYS A 529 4.61 3.82 -4.95
C LYS A 529 5.67 3.30 -5.92
N TYR A 530 5.69 1.99 -6.14
CA TYR A 530 6.48 1.41 -7.23
C TYR A 530 5.78 1.71 -8.56
N GLU A 531 6.44 2.47 -9.41
CA GLU A 531 5.97 2.80 -10.77
C GLU A 531 6.49 1.81 -11.81
N GLY A 532 7.12 0.71 -11.38
CA GLY A 532 7.50 -0.37 -12.28
C GLY A 532 8.88 -0.31 -12.87
N VAL A 533 9.13 -1.28 -13.76
CA VAL A 533 10.24 -1.25 -14.72
C VAL A 533 9.88 -0.25 -15.80
N ILE A 534 10.58 0.88 -15.81
CA ILE A 534 10.37 1.95 -16.80
C ILE A 534 11.20 1.72 -18.06
N TYR A 535 12.30 0.97 -17.98
CA TYR A 535 13.17 0.64 -19.11
C TYR A 535 13.92 -0.68 -18.89
N GLU A 536 13.61 -1.70 -19.71
CA GLU A 536 14.32 -2.98 -19.68
C GLU A 536 15.70 -2.85 -20.35
N LYS A 537 16.75 -3.41 -19.75
CA LYS A 537 18.12 -3.30 -20.29
C LYS A 537 18.29 -3.91 -21.67
N THR A 538 17.43 -4.84 -22.04
CA THR A 538 17.36 -5.50 -23.37
C THR A 538 16.76 -4.60 -24.45
N SER A 539 16.16 -3.47 -24.07
CA SER A 539 15.59 -2.49 -24.98
C SER A 539 16.67 -1.71 -25.74
N ASP A 540 17.90 -1.63 -25.22
CA ASP A 540 19.02 -1.01 -25.93
C ASP A 540 19.49 -1.93 -27.07
N PRO A 541 19.61 -1.44 -28.32
CA PRO A 541 20.12 -2.24 -29.44
C PRO A 541 21.50 -2.86 -29.23
N LEU A 542 22.34 -2.31 -28.35
CA LEU A 542 23.65 -2.87 -28.00
C LEU A 542 23.55 -4.01 -26.97
N ASN A 543 22.45 -4.12 -26.21
CA ASN A 543 22.29 -5.07 -25.11
C ASN A 543 21.14 -6.06 -25.28
N LYS A 544 20.82 -6.46 -26.52
CA LYS A 544 19.69 -7.36 -26.82
C LYS A 544 19.70 -8.68 -26.04
N ASP A 545 20.89 -9.18 -25.70
CA ASP A 545 21.07 -10.43 -24.95
C ASP A 545 21.13 -10.22 -23.42
N GLY A 546 21.02 -8.98 -22.94
CA GLY A 546 20.93 -8.62 -21.51
C GLY A 546 22.20 -8.84 -20.68
N HIS A 547 23.38 -8.91 -21.32
CA HIS A 547 24.66 -9.23 -20.66
C HIS A 547 25.43 -8.02 -20.15
N MET A 548 24.99 -6.80 -20.47
CA MET A 548 25.52 -5.55 -19.92
C MET A 548 24.62 -5.04 -18.78
N CYS A 549 25.25 -4.36 -17.83
CA CYS A 549 24.59 -3.67 -16.72
C CYS A 549 24.19 -2.26 -17.15
N LEU A 550 23.16 -1.71 -16.51
CA LEU A 550 22.66 -0.36 -16.72
C LEU A 550 23.19 0.55 -15.62
N TYR A 551 24.18 1.41 -15.91
CA TYR A 551 24.73 2.34 -14.91
C TYR A 551 23.73 3.41 -14.48
N ALA A 552 24.07 4.27 -13.52
CA ALA A 552 23.10 5.21 -12.98
C ALA A 552 22.53 6.10 -14.10
N PRO A 553 21.20 6.28 -14.20
CA PRO A 553 20.61 7.16 -15.20
C PRO A 553 20.35 8.57 -14.63
N ASP A 554 20.14 9.54 -15.51
CA ASP A 554 19.56 10.85 -15.15
C ASP A 554 18.50 11.25 -16.19
N VAL A 555 17.50 12.03 -15.78
CA VAL A 555 16.34 12.40 -16.58
C VAL A 555 16.19 13.92 -16.71
N THR A 556 15.76 14.37 -17.88
CA THR A 556 15.42 15.78 -18.10
C THR A 556 14.17 15.93 -18.96
N VAL A 557 13.50 17.07 -18.86
CA VAL A 557 12.38 17.41 -19.75
C VAL A 557 12.94 18.14 -20.97
N GLY A 558 12.75 17.56 -22.14
CA GLY A 558 13.21 18.15 -23.39
C GLY A 558 12.38 19.37 -23.81
N PRO A 559 12.85 20.15 -24.81
CA PRO A 559 12.15 21.35 -25.27
C PRO A 559 10.79 21.09 -25.94
N ASP A 560 10.43 19.82 -26.15
CA ASP A 560 9.15 19.35 -26.65
C ASP A 560 8.20 18.85 -25.54
N GLY A 561 8.62 18.91 -24.28
CA GLY A 561 7.83 18.49 -23.12
C GLY A 561 7.89 16.99 -22.80
N ARG A 562 8.66 16.20 -23.56
CA ARG A 562 8.87 14.76 -23.25
C ARG A 562 10.01 14.56 -22.26
N TYR A 563 10.03 13.39 -21.63
CA TYR A 563 11.02 13.01 -20.61
C TYR A 563 12.11 12.16 -21.26
N TYR A 564 13.36 12.56 -21.10
CA TYR A 564 14.53 11.92 -21.70
C TYR A 564 15.44 11.37 -20.63
N LEU A 565 15.65 10.05 -20.64
CA LEU A 565 16.51 9.31 -19.73
C LEU A 565 17.86 9.05 -20.40
N TYR A 566 18.93 9.60 -19.86
CA TYR A 566 20.30 9.38 -20.31
C TYR A 566 20.94 8.28 -19.49
N TYR A 567 21.68 7.40 -20.13
CA TYR A 567 22.37 6.29 -19.45
C TYR A 567 23.57 5.74 -20.22
N VAL A 568 24.38 4.92 -19.54
CA VAL A 568 25.53 4.21 -20.11
C VAL A 568 25.47 2.72 -19.75
N LEU A 569 25.93 1.87 -20.66
CA LEU A 569 26.07 0.41 -20.44
C LEU A 569 27.50 0.05 -20.02
N ASP A 570 27.67 -0.90 -19.11
CA ASP A 570 28.95 -1.20 -18.45
C ASP A 570 30.14 -1.60 -19.35
N LYS A 571 29.89 -2.05 -20.60
CA LYS A 571 30.94 -2.54 -21.51
C LYS A 571 31.19 -1.65 -22.72
N VAL A 572 30.54 -0.50 -22.79
CA VAL A 572 30.71 0.47 -23.87
C VAL A 572 30.82 1.88 -23.29
N SER A 573 31.40 2.79 -24.06
CA SER A 573 31.65 4.17 -23.63
C SER A 573 30.65 5.16 -24.21
N VAL A 574 29.52 4.68 -24.74
CA VAL A 574 28.54 5.51 -25.43
C VAL A 574 27.41 5.92 -24.50
N VAL A 575 26.92 7.15 -24.65
CA VAL A 575 25.73 7.64 -23.94
C VAL A 575 24.49 7.32 -24.78
N SER A 576 23.63 6.49 -24.22
CA SER A 576 22.32 6.15 -24.77
C SER A 576 21.24 7.05 -24.20
N VAL A 577 20.15 7.21 -24.95
CA VAL A 577 18.98 8.01 -24.55
C VAL A 577 17.71 7.20 -24.79
N ALA A 578 16.81 7.19 -23.81
CA ALA A 578 15.45 6.69 -23.93
C ALA A 578 14.43 7.83 -23.68
N VAL A 579 13.21 7.70 -24.19
CA VAL A 579 12.19 8.76 -24.13
C VAL A 579 10.82 8.25 -23.70
N SER A 580 10.08 9.06 -22.95
CA SER A 580 8.70 8.80 -22.53
C SER A 580 7.84 10.07 -22.59
N ASP A 581 6.54 9.92 -22.82
CA ASP A 581 5.56 11.02 -22.77
C ASP A 581 5.14 11.39 -21.34
N THR A 582 5.40 10.52 -20.37
CA THR A 582 5.08 10.74 -18.95
C THR A 582 6.29 10.47 -18.05
N PRO A 583 6.36 11.07 -16.85
CA PRO A 583 7.52 10.93 -15.96
C PRO A 583 7.91 9.49 -15.67
N ALA A 584 6.94 8.62 -15.40
CA ALA A 584 7.14 7.21 -15.06
C ALA A 584 6.43 6.27 -16.06
N GLY A 585 6.34 6.69 -17.32
CA GLY A 585 5.84 5.85 -18.40
C GLY A 585 6.83 4.77 -18.81
N HIS A 586 6.44 3.95 -19.78
CA HIS A 586 7.39 3.07 -20.46
C HIS A 586 8.30 3.91 -21.35
N TYR A 587 9.60 3.92 -21.06
CA TYR A 587 10.59 4.59 -21.89
C TYR A 587 10.96 3.71 -23.07
N GLU A 588 11.05 4.31 -24.25
CA GLU A 588 11.50 3.63 -25.47
C GLU A 588 12.89 4.10 -25.85
N PHE A 589 13.72 3.21 -26.40
CA PHE A 589 15.04 3.60 -26.90
C PHE A 589 14.91 4.71 -27.95
N TYR A 590 15.58 5.84 -27.72
CA TYR A 590 15.49 7.03 -28.55
C TYR A 590 16.72 7.19 -29.48
N GLY A 591 17.93 6.98 -28.96
CA GLY A 591 19.15 7.11 -29.75
C GLY A 591 20.44 7.11 -28.92
N TYR A 592 21.55 7.43 -29.58
CA TYR A 592 22.86 7.64 -28.96
C TYR A 592 23.27 9.09 -29.11
N VAL A 593 23.90 9.68 -28.09
CA VAL A 593 24.50 11.01 -28.22
C VAL A 593 25.61 10.97 -29.27
N HIS A 594 25.61 11.91 -30.21
CA HIS A 594 26.51 11.85 -31.36
C HIS A 594 26.98 13.23 -31.83
N TYR A 595 28.15 13.23 -32.47
CA TYR A 595 28.67 14.37 -33.22
C TYR A 595 27.85 14.62 -34.50
N GLU A 596 28.01 15.79 -35.11
CA GLU A 596 27.30 16.17 -36.35
C GLU A 596 27.51 15.17 -37.50
N ASP A 597 28.66 14.48 -37.53
CA ASP A 597 28.97 13.44 -38.52
C ASP A 597 28.33 12.06 -38.23
N GLY A 598 27.57 11.94 -37.13
CA GLY A 598 26.93 10.71 -36.68
C GLY A 598 27.83 9.78 -35.85
N THR A 599 29.09 10.14 -35.60
CA THR A 599 29.96 9.39 -34.68
C THR A 599 29.42 9.50 -33.27
N LYS A 600 29.27 8.39 -32.55
CA LYS A 600 28.77 8.41 -31.17
C LYS A 600 29.79 9.04 -30.23
N LEU A 601 29.30 9.75 -29.20
CA LEU A 601 30.15 10.17 -28.10
C LEU A 601 30.74 8.94 -27.41
N GLY A 602 32.06 8.89 -27.27
CA GLY A 602 32.80 7.74 -26.74
C GLY A 602 33.43 6.84 -27.82
N ASP A 603 33.05 6.99 -29.09
CA ASP A 603 33.65 6.22 -30.20
C ASP A 603 34.86 6.94 -30.83
N LYS A 604 35.05 8.26 -30.61
CA LYS A 604 36.24 8.96 -31.10
C LYS A 604 37.45 8.63 -30.24
N GLU A 605 38.62 8.50 -30.87
CA GLU A 605 39.90 8.25 -30.17
C GLU A 605 40.25 9.34 -29.14
N THR A 606 39.72 10.56 -29.32
CA THR A 606 39.91 11.69 -28.40
C THR A 606 38.91 11.73 -27.24
N ASP A 607 37.86 10.91 -27.28
CA ASP A 607 36.86 10.89 -26.22
C ASP A 607 37.38 10.07 -25.04
N GLU A 608 37.17 10.58 -23.81
CA GLU A 608 37.32 9.75 -22.62
C GLU A 608 36.05 8.90 -22.42
N PRO A 609 36.17 7.71 -21.80
CA PRO A 609 34.98 6.87 -21.64
C PRO A 609 33.88 7.55 -20.81
N GLN A 610 32.66 7.51 -21.34
CA GLN A 610 31.50 8.08 -20.68
C GLN A 610 31.03 7.15 -19.56
N PHE A 611 30.50 7.72 -18.49
CA PHE A 611 30.06 7.01 -17.29
C PHE A 611 29.11 7.93 -16.51
N ASP A 612 28.09 7.37 -15.86
CA ASP A 612 27.05 8.03 -15.04
C ASP A 612 26.69 9.43 -15.55
N PRO A 613 25.68 9.59 -16.43
CA PRO A 613 25.28 10.91 -16.89
C PRO A 613 24.58 11.72 -15.80
N GLY A 614 24.85 13.02 -15.77
CA GLY A 614 24.03 14.05 -15.14
C GLY A 614 23.50 14.99 -16.20
N VAL A 615 22.22 15.39 -16.17
CA VAL A 615 21.60 16.13 -17.27
C VAL A 615 20.66 17.25 -16.80
N MET A 616 20.69 18.37 -17.51
CA MET A 616 19.72 19.45 -17.34
C MET A 616 19.47 20.17 -18.65
N THR A 617 18.20 20.47 -18.93
CA THR A 617 17.77 21.19 -20.13
C THR A 617 17.32 22.60 -19.77
N GLU A 618 17.87 23.61 -20.44
CA GLU A 618 17.41 24.99 -20.35
C GLU A 618 17.15 25.57 -21.75
N GLY A 619 15.90 25.92 -22.03
CA GLY A 619 15.51 26.43 -23.34
C GLY A 619 15.65 25.35 -24.41
N ASP A 620 16.52 25.59 -25.40
CA ASP A 620 16.78 24.66 -26.51
C ASP A 620 18.07 23.85 -26.34
N LEU A 621 18.73 23.98 -25.18
CA LEU A 621 20.04 23.40 -24.91
C LEU A 621 19.95 22.37 -23.78
N THR A 622 20.64 21.25 -23.94
CA THR A 622 20.80 20.24 -22.90
C THR A 622 22.27 20.13 -22.52
N TYR A 623 22.56 20.24 -21.23
CA TYR A 623 23.88 20.14 -20.63
C TYR A 623 24.03 18.73 -20.06
N LEU A 624 24.89 17.93 -20.67
CA LEU A 624 25.17 16.54 -20.31
C LEU A 624 26.54 16.46 -19.64
N PHE A 625 26.56 16.03 -18.39
CA PHE A 625 27.76 15.81 -17.59
C PHE A 625 28.04 14.31 -17.52
N THR A 626 29.30 13.89 -17.67
CA THR A 626 29.70 12.47 -17.62
C THR A 626 31.12 12.35 -17.08
N GLY A 627 31.50 11.15 -16.62
CA GLY A 627 32.91 10.83 -16.38
C GLY A 627 33.15 9.86 -15.24
N PHE A 628 34.35 9.29 -15.22
CA PHE A 628 34.83 8.39 -14.17
C PHE A 628 36.34 8.54 -14.02
N CYS A 629 36.82 8.72 -12.79
CA CYS A 629 38.22 8.99 -12.46
C CYS A 629 38.73 8.04 -11.37
N GLY A 630 39.03 6.80 -11.75
CA GLY A 630 39.61 5.81 -10.85
C GLY A 630 40.91 6.26 -10.20
N GLN A 631 41.14 5.88 -8.94
CA GLN A 631 42.34 6.30 -8.22
C GLN A 631 43.63 5.93 -8.96
N GLY A 632 44.41 6.95 -9.33
CA GLY A 632 45.70 6.78 -10.00
C GLY A 632 45.62 6.61 -11.52
N ASP A 633 44.42 6.60 -12.10
CA ASP A 633 44.22 6.54 -13.55
C ASP A 633 44.45 7.92 -14.19
N ARG A 634 45.63 8.10 -14.77
CA ARG A 634 46.00 9.34 -15.47
C ARG A 634 45.33 9.50 -16.84
N SER A 635 44.65 8.47 -17.35
CA SER A 635 43.92 8.58 -18.63
C SER A 635 42.60 9.33 -18.50
N ARG A 636 42.16 9.61 -17.27
CA ARG A 636 40.90 10.26 -16.94
C ARG A 636 41.14 11.60 -16.27
N HIS A 637 40.69 12.70 -16.88
CA HIS A 637 41.07 14.03 -16.41
C HIS A 637 40.05 14.67 -15.46
N GLY A 638 38.78 14.26 -15.50
CA GLY A 638 37.75 14.80 -14.63
C GLY A 638 36.33 14.61 -15.16
N ALA A 639 35.38 15.31 -14.54
CA ALA A 639 34.02 15.42 -15.05
C ALA A 639 34.02 16.22 -16.34
N MET A 640 33.32 15.71 -17.35
CA MET A 640 33.16 16.33 -18.66
C MET A 640 31.75 16.92 -18.80
N LEU A 641 31.65 18.07 -19.45
CA LEU A 641 30.40 18.65 -19.93
C LEU A 641 30.35 18.59 -21.45
N THR A 642 29.25 18.09 -22.00
CA THR A 642 28.87 18.13 -23.41
C THR A 642 27.58 18.91 -23.56
N VAL A 643 27.46 19.77 -24.58
CA VAL A 643 26.20 20.50 -24.83
C VAL A 643 25.53 19.93 -26.07
N LEU A 644 24.25 19.60 -25.93
CA LEU A 644 23.40 19.01 -26.96
C LEU A 644 22.36 20.02 -27.46
N GLY A 645 21.94 19.85 -28.70
CA GLY A 645 20.87 20.64 -29.32
C GLY A 645 19.47 20.19 -28.92
N ARG A 646 18.46 20.86 -29.50
CA ARG A 646 17.03 20.64 -29.25
C ARG A 646 16.54 19.21 -29.49
N ASP A 647 17.26 18.43 -30.29
CA ASP A 647 16.92 17.03 -30.61
C ASP A 647 17.32 16.03 -29.52
N MET A 648 18.00 16.49 -28.46
CA MET A 648 18.47 15.71 -27.32
C MET A 648 19.57 14.69 -27.66
N LEU A 649 20.19 14.75 -28.85
CA LEU A 649 21.20 13.78 -29.28
C LEU A 649 22.43 14.44 -29.89
N THR A 650 22.24 15.50 -30.68
CA THR A 650 23.32 16.09 -31.47
C THR A 650 24.19 17.01 -30.62
N ILE A 651 25.48 16.69 -30.53
CA ILE A 651 26.50 17.53 -29.88
C ILE A 651 26.66 18.84 -30.65
N ILE A 652 26.43 19.94 -29.95
CA ILE A 652 26.71 21.30 -30.45
C ILE A 652 27.98 21.90 -29.84
N LYS A 653 28.39 21.45 -28.64
CA LYS A 653 29.70 21.73 -28.05
C LYS A 653 30.32 20.43 -27.55
N PRO A 654 31.55 20.10 -28.01
CA PRO A 654 32.23 18.87 -27.62
C PRO A 654 32.57 18.85 -26.11
N PRO A 655 32.92 17.68 -25.56
CA PRO A 655 33.28 17.53 -24.15
C PRO A 655 34.35 18.52 -23.68
N VAL A 656 34.13 19.16 -22.53
CA VAL A 656 35.10 20.00 -21.81
C VAL A 656 35.16 19.63 -20.33
N PHE A 657 36.33 19.66 -19.70
CA PHE A 657 36.46 19.33 -18.27
C PHE A 657 35.96 20.47 -17.37
N VAL A 658 35.11 20.12 -16.40
CA VAL A 658 34.47 21.08 -15.48
C VAL A 658 34.85 20.91 -14.01
N ALA A 659 35.31 19.72 -13.61
CA ALA A 659 35.86 19.41 -12.29
C ALA A 659 37.02 18.40 -12.43
N PRO A 660 38.16 18.59 -11.75
CA PRO A 660 39.33 17.73 -11.93
C PRO A 660 39.17 16.39 -11.23
N GLY A 661 39.70 15.34 -11.86
CA GLY A 661 39.95 14.05 -11.22
C GLY A 661 41.16 14.10 -10.28
N ASN A 662 41.33 13.05 -9.46
CA ASN A 662 42.33 13.04 -8.39
C ASN A 662 43.78 13.26 -8.84
N CYS A 663 44.14 12.79 -10.03
CA CYS A 663 45.48 12.97 -10.60
C CYS A 663 45.78 14.41 -11.03
N TYR A 664 44.78 15.29 -10.99
CA TYR A 664 44.82 16.67 -11.49
C TYR A 664 44.28 17.71 -10.48
N SER A 665 43.95 17.28 -9.26
CA SER A 665 43.37 18.15 -8.22
C SER A 665 44.40 18.78 -7.27
N GLU A 666 45.66 18.34 -7.29
CA GLU A 666 46.74 18.86 -6.42
C GLU A 666 46.88 20.39 -6.55
N GLY A 667 46.86 21.09 -5.42
CA GLY A 667 46.92 22.55 -5.36
C GLY A 667 45.63 23.28 -5.76
N THR A 668 44.55 22.55 -6.04
CA THR A 668 43.22 23.11 -6.29
C THR A 668 42.31 22.98 -5.06
N PRO A 669 41.20 23.72 -4.98
CA PRO A 669 40.20 23.52 -3.92
C PRO A 669 39.57 22.11 -3.88
N TYR A 670 39.78 21.28 -4.91
CA TYR A 670 39.29 19.90 -4.99
C TYR A 670 40.27 18.88 -4.39
N GLU A 671 41.48 19.28 -3.96
CA GLU A 671 42.45 18.34 -3.39
C GLU A 671 41.87 17.60 -2.16
N GLY A 672 41.90 16.26 -2.19
CA GLY A 672 41.30 15.39 -1.16
C GLY A 672 39.82 15.09 -1.37
N HIS A 673 39.14 15.81 -2.26
CA HIS A 673 37.73 15.64 -2.61
C HIS A 673 37.50 15.75 -4.12
N ALA A 674 38.46 15.28 -4.92
CA ALA A 674 38.41 15.37 -6.38
C ALA A 674 37.26 14.55 -6.96
N PHE A 675 36.86 14.84 -8.20
CA PHE A 675 35.79 14.10 -8.86
C PHE A 675 36.18 12.63 -9.05
N PHE A 676 35.29 11.71 -8.67
CA PHE A 676 35.40 10.27 -8.91
C PHE A 676 34.37 9.81 -9.95
N GLU A 677 33.07 9.99 -9.67
CA GLU A 677 31.95 9.58 -10.55
C GLU A 677 30.64 10.33 -10.20
N ALA A 678 29.52 9.89 -10.77
CA ALA A 678 28.17 10.31 -10.40
C ALA A 678 27.89 11.83 -10.49
N PRO A 679 28.17 12.49 -11.62
CA PRO A 679 27.81 13.88 -11.79
C PRO A 679 26.29 14.07 -11.74
N SER A 680 25.83 15.03 -10.96
CA SER A 680 24.44 15.51 -10.98
C SER A 680 24.42 17.03 -10.90
N ILE A 681 23.46 17.66 -11.58
CA ILE A 681 23.39 19.11 -11.71
C ILE A 681 22.04 19.62 -11.22
N ARG A 682 22.05 20.68 -10.41
CA ARG A 682 20.84 21.38 -9.95
C ARG A 682 21.02 22.88 -10.07
N LYS A 683 19.91 23.59 -10.29
CA LYS A 683 19.90 25.05 -10.32
C LYS A 683 19.10 25.60 -9.16
N ILE A 684 19.77 26.38 -8.31
CA ILE A 684 19.15 27.09 -7.20
C ILE A 684 19.28 28.58 -7.49
N LYS A 685 18.14 29.23 -7.80
CA LYS A 685 18.09 30.63 -8.25
C LYS A 685 18.96 30.83 -9.51
N ASP A 686 20.05 31.58 -9.41
CA ASP A 686 21.00 31.92 -10.47
C ASP A 686 22.30 31.10 -10.40
N THR A 687 22.36 30.10 -9.52
CA THR A 687 23.58 29.33 -9.23
C THR A 687 23.37 27.86 -9.55
N TYR A 688 24.33 27.29 -10.27
CA TYR A 688 24.40 25.87 -10.61
C TYR A 688 25.20 25.14 -9.55
N TYR A 689 24.68 24.01 -9.08
CA TYR A 689 25.26 23.12 -8.10
C TYR A 689 25.58 21.82 -8.82
N PHE A 690 26.87 21.52 -8.93
CA PHE A 690 27.39 20.27 -9.46
C PHE A 690 27.69 19.34 -8.29
N ILE A 691 26.85 18.33 -8.10
CA ILE A 691 26.96 17.29 -7.09
C ILE A 691 27.73 16.12 -7.70
N TYR A 692 28.61 15.50 -6.91
CA TYR A 692 29.41 14.38 -7.39
C TYR A 692 29.94 13.50 -6.25
N SER A 693 30.29 12.25 -6.58
CA SER A 693 31.00 11.34 -5.69
C SER A 693 32.50 11.66 -5.70
N SER A 694 33.11 11.78 -4.52
CA SER A 694 34.51 12.21 -4.41
C SER A 694 35.51 11.04 -4.48
N GLU A 695 36.81 11.36 -4.62
CA GLU A 695 37.91 10.39 -4.69
C GLU A 695 38.04 9.46 -3.48
N VAL A 696 37.41 9.82 -2.34
CA VAL A 696 37.33 8.98 -1.14
C VAL A 696 36.09 8.08 -1.13
N MET A 697 35.26 8.14 -2.18
CA MET A 697 34.11 7.28 -2.50
C MET A 697 32.91 7.39 -1.56
N HIS A 698 33.11 7.62 -0.26
CA HIS A 698 32.04 7.63 0.75
C HIS A 698 31.28 8.96 0.86
N GLU A 699 31.65 9.97 0.07
CA GLU A 699 31.12 11.34 0.17
C GLU A 699 30.41 11.77 -1.10
N LEU A 700 29.30 12.49 -0.92
CA LEU A 700 28.76 13.37 -1.96
C LEU A 700 29.20 14.80 -1.66
N CYS A 701 29.90 15.37 -2.63
CA CYS A 701 30.40 16.73 -2.61
C CYS A 701 29.57 17.61 -3.53
N TYR A 702 29.74 18.93 -3.39
CA TYR A 702 29.23 19.87 -4.38
C TYR A 702 30.26 20.92 -4.78
N ALA A 703 30.09 21.45 -5.98
CA ALA A 703 30.75 22.64 -6.48
C ALA A 703 29.72 23.58 -7.10
N THR A 704 30.03 24.88 -7.15
CA THR A 704 29.07 25.90 -7.64
C THR A 704 29.61 26.72 -8.80
N SER A 705 28.72 27.17 -9.68
CA SER A 705 29.02 28.12 -10.74
C SER A 705 27.83 29.03 -11.07
N LYS A 706 28.09 30.17 -11.72
CA LYS A 706 27.05 31.05 -12.29
C LYS A 706 26.70 30.70 -13.74
N SER A 707 27.39 29.71 -14.31
CA SER A 707 27.18 29.18 -15.65
C SER A 707 27.08 27.65 -15.56
N PRO A 708 26.19 27.00 -16.32
CA PRO A 708 26.19 25.53 -16.38
C PRO A 708 27.49 25.01 -17.01
N GLU A 709 28.22 25.86 -17.77
CA GLU A 709 29.51 25.55 -18.39
C GLU A 709 30.73 25.76 -17.47
N GLY A 710 30.50 26.16 -16.22
CA GLY A 710 31.58 26.43 -15.27
C GLY A 710 32.30 27.79 -15.49
N PRO A 711 33.49 27.98 -14.88
CA PRO A 711 34.18 27.02 -14.01
C PRO A 711 33.41 26.78 -12.70
N PHE A 712 33.52 25.57 -12.16
CA PHE A 712 32.93 25.20 -10.88
C PHE A 712 33.93 25.35 -9.74
N SER A 713 33.49 25.93 -8.63
CA SER A 713 34.29 26.09 -7.41
C SER A 713 33.79 25.13 -6.33
N TYR A 714 34.68 24.32 -5.77
CA TYR A 714 34.36 23.37 -4.70
C TYR A 714 33.66 24.07 -3.52
N GLY A 715 32.58 23.45 -3.03
CA GLY A 715 31.71 23.98 -1.98
C GLY A 715 31.73 23.18 -0.68
N GLY A 716 32.20 21.93 -0.69
CA GLY A 716 32.29 21.06 0.50
C GLY A 716 31.57 19.72 0.34
N VAL A 717 31.63 18.92 1.41
CA VAL A 717 30.91 17.65 1.56
C VAL A 717 29.46 17.94 1.98
N ILE A 718 28.48 17.39 1.25
CA ILE A 718 27.07 17.41 1.63
C ILE A 718 26.77 16.27 2.61
N VAL A 719 27.15 15.04 2.27
CA VAL A 719 26.88 13.86 3.10
C VAL A 719 27.99 12.83 2.96
N SER A 720 28.31 12.14 4.06
CA SER A 720 29.16 10.95 4.07
C SER A 720 28.32 9.77 4.52
N ASN A 721 28.30 8.67 3.76
CA ASN A 721 27.54 7.47 4.14
C ASN A 721 28.15 6.72 5.36
N CYS A 722 29.26 7.23 5.92
CA CYS A 722 29.89 6.81 7.17
C CYS A 722 29.87 7.89 8.26
N ASP A 723 29.19 9.03 8.03
CA ASP A 723 29.12 10.20 8.93
C ASP A 723 30.51 10.79 9.27
N MET A 724 31.47 10.72 8.36
CA MET A 724 32.80 11.34 8.52
C MET A 724 32.72 12.85 8.66
N HIS A 725 33.70 13.44 9.38
CA HIS A 725 33.86 14.89 9.61
C HIS A 725 32.76 15.56 10.45
N ILE A 726 31.85 14.78 11.04
CA ILE A 726 30.81 15.28 11.94
C ILE A 726 31.21 15.08 13.41
N GLY A 727 31.43 16.20 14.11
CA GLY A 727 31.82 16.26 15.52
C GLY A 727 30.69 16.54 16.52
N THR A 728 29.42 16.54 16.08
CA THR A 728 28.28 16.96 16.91
C THR A 728 27.87 15.91 17.95
N TYR A 729 28.09 14.62 17.67
CA TYR A 729 27.69 13.51 18.55
C TYR A 729 28.79 12.44 18.77
N LYS A 730 29.89 12.53 18.03
CA LYS A 730 31.06 11.63 18.07
C LYS A 730 32.34 12.43 17.79
N GLU A 731 33.50 11.79 17.89
CA GLU A 731 34.74 12.36 17.35
C GLU A 731 34.65 12.47 15.82
N ALA A 732 35.05 13.61 15.27
CA ALA A 732 34.78 13.96 13.86
C ALA A 732 35.36 12.94 12.87
N GLU A 733 36.55 12.42 13.15
CA GLU A 733 37.30 11.54 12.25
C GLU A 733 37.03 10.04 12.45
N LEU A 734 36.11 9.68 13.35
CA LEU A 734 35.71 8.28 13.54
C LEU A 734 34.44 7.99 12.73
N PRO A 735 34.41 6.96 11.86
CA PRO A 735 33.18 6.55 11.20
C PRO A 735 32.19 5.95 12.21
N SER A 736 30.90 6.13 11.94
CA SER A 736 29.79 5.57 12.72
C SER A 736 28.86 4.67 11.91
N ALA A 737 29.24 4.35 10.68
CA ALA A 737 28.63 3.33 9.86
C ALA A 737 29.68 2.72 8.92
N TYR A 738 29.38 1.52 8.43
CA TYR A 738 30.16 0.89 7.35
C TYR A 738 29.56 1.32 6.00
N GLY A 739 30.34 2.02 5.19
CA GLY A 739 29.98 2.47 3.86
C GLY A 739 30.93 1.98 2.77
N ALA A 740 30.82 2.61 1.61
CA ALA A 740 31.58 2.36 0.39
C ALA A 740 31.24 3.49 -0.61
N ASN A 741 31.23 3.24 -1.92
CA ASN A 741 30.84 4.23 -2.93
C ASN A 741 29.52 4.94 -2.59
N ASN A 742 29.37 6.19 -3.02
CA ASN A 742 28.21 7.01 -2.72
C ASN A 742 27.76 7.71 -4.01
N HIS A 743 26.45 7.78 -4.23
CA HIS A 743 25.81 8.35 -5.41
C HIS A 743 24.51 9.00 -4.97
N GLY A 744 24.19 10.15 -5.53
CA GLY A 744 22.86 10.74 -5.43
C GLY A 744 22.89 12.23 -5.74
N SER A 745 21.77 12.90 -5.44
CA SER A 745 21.62 14.32 -5.73
C SER A 745 20.69 15.01 -4.75
N ILE A 746 20.57 16.32 -4.88
CA ILE A 746 19.68 17.14 -4.08
C ILE A 746 18.40 17.44 -4.85
N GLU A 747 17.26 17.52 -4.16
CA GLU A 747 16.00 17.92 -4.77
C GLU A 747 15.18 18.79 -3.82
N LYS A 748 14.43 19.74 -4.39
CA LYS A 748 13.53 20.58 -3.61
C LYS A 748 12.15 19.96 -3.59
N ILE A 749 11.64 19.68 -2.40
CA ILE A 749 10.31 19.13 -2.20
C ILE A 749 9.49 20.13 -1.37
N GLY A 750 8.49 20.74 -2.01
CA GLY A 750 7.78 21.86 -1.41
C GLY A 750 8.72 23.03 -1.12
N ASP A 751 8.85 23.38 0.16
CA ASP A 751 9.73 24.47 0.61
C ASP A 751 11.10 24.00 1.09
N ASP A 752 11.25 22.70 1.33
CA ASP A 752 12.45 22.11 1.90
C ASP A 752 13.34 21.49 0.82
N TRP A 753 14.64 21.44 1.08
CA TRP A 753 15.61 20.73 0.25
C TRP A 753 15.99 19.42 0.93
N TYR A 754 16.27 18.40 0.12
CA TYR A 754 16.70 17.09 0.58
C TYR A 754 17.87 16.60 -0.25
N ILE A 755 18.78 15.83 0.38
CA ILE A 755 19.85 15.10 -0.29
C ILE A 755 19.44 13.64 -0.32
N PHE A 756 19.53 13.02 -1.50
CA PHE A 756 19.33 11.59 -1.72
C PHE A 756 20.71 10.96 -1.88
N TYR A 757 20.90 9.80 -1.27
CA TYR A 757 22.15 9.05 -1.25
C TYR A 757 21.84 7.58 -0.93
N HIS A 758 22.84 6.75 -0.64
CA HIS A 758 22.59 5.38 -0.21
C HIS A 758 23.51 4.88 0.90
N ARG A 759 23.08 3.78 1.52
CA ARG A 759 23.87 2.97 2.46
C ARG A 759 24.07 1.56 1.92
N HIS A 760 25.08 0.85 2.44
CA HIS A 760 25.39 -0.52 2.05
C HIS A 760 24.78 -1.54 3.01
N THR A 761 24.35 -2.66 2.46
CA THR A 761 23.77 -3.78 3.19
C THR A 761 24.40 -5.09 2.76
N ASN A 762 24.04 -6.19 3.43
CA ASN A 762 24.53 -7.55 3.17
C ASN A 762 26.05 -7.76 3.30
N GLY A 763 26.83 -6.69 3.53
CA GLY A 763 28.29 -6.75 3.70
C GLY A 763 29.02 -6.76 2.37
N THR A 764 28.38 -6.19 1.35
CA THR A 764 28.89 -6.07 -0.01
C THR A 764 28.75 -4.62 -0.48
N TRP A 765 29.45 -4.29 -1.55
CA TRP A 765 29.33 -2.99 -2.22
C TRP A 765 28.09 -2.93 -3.13
N TYR A 766 27.45 -4.08 -3.40
CA TYR A 766 26.48 -4.28 -4.49
C TYR A 766 25.05 -4.55 -3.99
N SER A 767 24.75 -4.17 -2.74
CA SER A 767 23.41 -4.31 -2.16
C SER A 767 23.11 -3.05 -1.36
N ARG A 768 22.63 -2.03 -2.06
CA ARG A 768 22.61 -0.65 -1.58
C ARG A 768 21.19 -0.08 -1.52
N GLN A 769 20.86 0.61 -0.43
CA GLN A 769 19.52 1.12 -0.16
C GLN A 769 19.50 2.65 -0.16
N GLY A 770 18.53 3.22 -0.88
CA GLY A 770 18.31 4.66 -0.93
C GLY A 770 17.96 5.24 0.44
N CYS A 771 18.67 6.30 0.81
CA CYS A 771 18.45 7.13 1.99
C CYS A 771 18.31 8.59 1.56
N ALA A 772 17.66 9.40 2.39
CA ALA A 772 17.57 10.83 2.15
C ALA A 772 17.64 11.61 3.46
N GLU A 773 18.13 12.85 3.42
CA GLU A 773 18.16 13.73 4.60
C GLU A 773 17.69 15.14 4.21
N LYS A 774 17.02 15.81 5.14
CA LYS A 774 16.73 17.23 4.97
C LYS A 774 18.04 18.03 4.97
N LEU A 775 18.21 18.89 3.97
CA LEU A 775 19.37 19.76 3.85
C LEU A 775 18.97 21.24 3.94
N THR A 776 19.93 22.08 4.31
CA THR A 776 19.75 23.54 4.36
C THR A 776 20.68 24.21 3.37
N VAL A 777 20.13 24.99 2.45
CA VAL A 777 20.91 25.90 1.60
C VAL A 777 20.94 27.27 2.28
N LYS A 778 22.12 27.73 2.70
CA LYS A 778 22.29 29.04 3.34
C LYS A 778 22.06 30.18 2.36
N GLU A 779 21.89 31.39 2.88
CA GLU A 779 21.70 32.60 2.06
C GLU A 779 22.86 32.87 1.10
N ASP A 780 24.09 32.51 1.50
CA ASP A 780 25.30 32.61 0.67
C ASP A 780 25.43 31.48 -0.37
N GLY A 781 24.47 30.56 -0.40
CA GLY A 781 24.45 29.40 -1.28
C GLY A 781 25.24 28.19 -0.76
N SER A 782 25.92 28.29 0.38
CA SER A 782 26.65 27.15 0.95
C SER A 782 25.71 26.11 1.57
N ILE A 783 26.09 24.84 1.44
CA ILE A 783 25.38 23.69 2.01
C ILE A 783 26.24 23.13 3.14
N PRO A 784 25.80 23.22 4.41
CA PRO A 784 26.43 22.50 5.52
C PRO A 784 26.28 21.00 5.33
N GLN A 785 27.29 20.25 5.78
CA GLN A 785 27.21 18.80 5.81
C GLN A 785 26.03 18.32 6.66
N VAL A 786 25.27 17.36 6.16
CA VAL A 786 24.15 16.72 6.84
C VAL A 786 24.60 15.42 7.53
N GLU A 787 23.92 15.09 8.61
CA GLU A 787 24.08 13.84 9.36
C GLU A 787 23.17 12.76 8.80
N ILE A 788 23.62 11.50 8.75
CA ILE A 788 22.74 10.37 8.44
C ILE A 788 21.83 10.04 9.62
N THR A 789 20.54 9.87 9.34
CA THR A 789 19.49 9.65 10.33
C THR A 789 18.58 8.49 9.93
N SER A 790 17.83 7.97 10.91
CA SER A 790 16.68 7.08 10.70
C SER A 790 15.43 7.84 10.24
N CYS A 791 15.43 9.17 10.36
CA CYS A 791 14.27 10.01 10.09
C CYS A 791 13.97 10.21 8.61
N GLY A 792 14.98 10.18 7.73
CA GLY A 792 14.71 10.26 6.30
C GLY A 792 13.96 11.54 5.89
N LEU A 793 12.91 11.33 5.09
CA LEU A 793 12.02 12.36 4.57
C LEU A 793 10.88 12.75 5.54
N ASN A 794 10.90 12.25 6.78
CA ASN A 794 9.78 12.34 7.72
C ASN A 794 9.47 13.78 8.18
N GLY A 795 10.37 14.73 7.93
CA GLY A 795 10.22 16.14 8.31
C GLY A 795 10.48 16.43 9.80
N GLY A 796 10.81 15.40 10.58
CA GLY A 796 11.11 15.50 12.02
C GLY A 796 11.46 14.14 12.65
N PRO A 797 11.70 14.11 13.97
CA PRO A 797 12.00 12.88 14.70
C PRO A 797 10.87 11.86 14.56
N LEU A 798 11.23 10.58 14.57
CA LEU A 798 10.29 9.46 14.66
C LEU A 798 9.60 9.51 16.03
N SER A 799 8.43 8.93 16.20
CA SER A 799 7.75 8.90 17.50
C SER A 799 8.07 7.63 18.29
N ASP A 800 7.76 7.63 19.58
CA ASP A 800 8.02 6.53 20.49
C ASP A 800 7.04 5.36 20.44
N ILE A 801 5.94 5.46 19.70
CA ILE A 801 4.89 4.43 19.72
C ILE A 801 5.18 3.28 18.75
N GLY A 802 4.98 2.05 19.22
CA GLY A 802 5.03 0.82 18.42
C GLY A 802 6.43 0.26 18.19
N GLU A 803 6.50 -0.75 17.32
CA GLU A 803 7.70 -1.53 17.09
C GLU A 803 8.43 -1.06 15.82
N TYR A 804 9.68 -0.63 15.96
CA TYR A 804 10.53 -0.20 14.85
C TYR A 804 11.47 -1.32 14.42
N PRO A 805 11.52 -1.66 13.12
CA PRO A 805 12.49 -2.61 12.60
C PRO A 805 13.93 -2.14 12.79
N ALA A 806 14.82 -3.07 13.12
CA ALA A 806 16.22 -2.75 13.36
C ALA A 806 16.97 -2.29 12.11
N TYR A 807 16.47 -2.62 10.91
CA TYR A 807 17.08 -2.13 9.66
C TYR A 807 17.05 -0.59 9.54
N LEU A 808 16.26 0.12 10.34
CA LEU A 808 16.23 1.58 10.36
C LEU A 808 17.46 2.20 11.04
N ALA A 809 18.31 1.40 11.67
CA ALA A 809 19.53 1.91 12.29
C ALA A 809 20.38 2.64 11.24
N CYS A 810 20.69 3.91 11.54
CA CYS A 810 21.52 4.75 10.70
C CYS A 810 23.00 4.68 11.10
N ASN A 811 23.29 4.23 12.33
CA ASN A 811 24.66 3.98 12.78
C ASN A 811 24.83 2.51 13.16
N ILE A 812 25.87 1.86 12.61
CA ILE A 812 26.24 0.48 12.93
C ILE A 812 27.76 0.38 12.86
N PHE A 813 28.42 0.18 14.01
CA PHE A 813 29.88 0.11 14.09
C PHE A 813 30.35 -0.68 15.31
N THR A 814 31.64 -0.97 15.38
CA THR A 814 32.34 -1.52 16.57
C THR A 814 33.41 -0.54 17.02
N ASP A 815 34.05 -0.79 18.16
CA ASP A 815 35.16 0.05 18.67
C ASP A 815 36.41 0.03 17.73
N GLU A 816 36.42 -0.83 16.69
CA GLU A 816 37.46 -0.80 15.64
C GLU A 816 37.27 0.36 14.64
N HIS A 817 36.05 0.89 14.52
CA HIS A 817 35.72 2.00 13.62
C HIS A 817 36.21 1.80 12.17
N LYS A 818 35.98 0.62 11.59
CA LYS A 818 36.24 0.44 10.15
C LYS A 818 35.22 1.23 9.33
N MET A 819 35.70 1.81 8.23
CA MET A 819 34.90 2.60 7.32
C MET A 819 34.22 1.76 6.23
N TYR A 820 34.94 0.80 5.64
CA TYR A 820 34.44 0.05 4.49
C TYR A 820 33.70 -1.22 4.90
N VAL A 821 32.65 -1.55 4.15
CA VAL A 821 31.85 -2.76 4.37
C VAL A 821 32.64 -4.05 4.14
N GLU A 822 32.45 -5.00 5.06
CA GLU A 822 32.97 -6.36 5.00
C GLU A 822 31.91 -7.36 5.50
N ALA A 823 31.92 -8.58 4.98
CA ALA A 823 30.93 -9.61 5.32
C ALA A 823 30.97 -10.06 6.81
N SER A 824 32.04 -9.76 7.54
CA SER A 824 32.18 -10.06 8.97
C SER A 824 31.61 -8.95 9.86
N CYS A 825 31.40 -7.74 9.34
CA CYS A 825 30.93 -6.60 10.12
C CYS A 825 29.44 -6.71 10.45
N PRO A 826 29.00 -6.15 11.59
CA PRO A 826 27.59 -5.97 11.89
C PRO A 826 26.91 -5.17 10.77
N ARG A 827 25.77 -5.64 10.28
CA ARG A 827 25.16 -5.09 9.07
C ARG A 827 23.69 -5.40 8.95
N VAL A 828 22.98 -4.59 8.18
CA VAL A 828 21.62 -4.89 7.73
C VAL A 828 21.67 -6.02 6.71
N ILE A 829 20.83 -7.03 6.90
CA ILE A 829 20.61 -8.12 5.94
C ILE A 829 19.11 -8.34 5.74
N GLN A 830 18.76 -9.00 4.64
CA GLN A 830 17.44 -9.52 4.36
C GLN A 830 17.44 -11.05 4.52
N GLU A 831 16.31 -11.63 4.90
CA GLU A 831 16.12 -13.08 4.74
C GLU A 831 15.49 -13.33 3.37
N GLY A 832 15.91 -14.37 2.65
CA GLY A 832 15.44 -14.61 1.28
C GLY A 832 16.17 -13.75 0.24
N GLY A 833 15.89 -14.00 -1.04
CA GLY A 833 16.41 -13.20 -2.17
C GLY A 833 15.42 -12.15 -2.63
N ASP A 834 15.63 -11.57 -3.82
CA ASP A 834 14.79 -10.50 -4.39
C ASP A 834 13.31 -10.90 -4.57
N ASP A 835 13.02 -12.20 -4.68
CA ASP A 835 11.64 -12.71 -4.74
C ASP A 835 10.90 -12.71 -3.38
N TYR A 836 11.60 -12.44 -2.29
CA TYR A 836 11.09 -12.55 -0.93
C TYR A 836 11.14 -11.21 -0.18
N CYS A 837 9.99 -10.54 -0.07
CA CYS A 837 9.87 -9.19 0.47
C CYS A 837 9.77 -9.14 2.01
N ALA A 838 10.75 -9.70 2.73
CA ALA A 838 10.76 -9.62 4.20
C ALA A 838 11.47 -8.36 4.73
N PRO A 839 11.03 -7.81 5.87
CA PRO A 839 11.75 -6.76 6.56
C PRO A 839 13.18 -7.19 6.90
N GLY A 840 14.14 -6.30 6.65
CA GLY A 840 15.54 -6.51 7.00
C GLY A 840 15.76 -6.59 8.52
N HIS A 841 16.91 -7.12 8.93
CA HIS A 841 17.34 -7.15 10.33
C HIS A 841 18.86 -6.96 10.42
N ILE A 842 19.39 -6.67 11.62
CA ILE A 842 20.84 -6.57 11.81
C ILE A 842 21.39 -7.94 12.19
N LYS A 843 22.46 -8.37 11.50
CA LYS A 843 23.23 -9.59 11.78
C LYS A 843 24.68 -9.26 12.11
N ALA A 844 25.41 -10.25 12.59
CA ALA A 844 26.82 -10.19 12.95
C ALA A 844 27.07 -9.22 14.11
N ILE A 845 26.12 -9.15 15.06
CA ILE A 845 26.28 -8.40 16.29
C ILE A 845 27.25 -9.16 17.19
N VAL A 846 28.40 -8.56 17.44
CA VAL A 846 29.48 -9.07 18.28
C VAL A 846 29.81 -8.07 19.40
N ASP A 847 30.66 -8.46 20.35
CA ASP A 847 31.08 -7.57 21.44
C ASP A 847 31.51 -6.20 20.89
N THR A 848 31.14 -5.13 21.60
CA THR A 848 31.35 -3.72 21.21
C THR A 848 30.50 -3.18 20.06
N THR A 849 29.62 -3.98 19.45
CA THR A 849 28.71 -3.48 18.41
C THR A 849 27.80 -2.39 18.99
N THR A 850 27.82 -1.22 18.35
CA THR A 850 26.92 -0.09 18.61
C THR A 850 25.92 0.03 17.47
N ILE A 851 24.63 0.08 17.80
CA ILE A 851 23.52 0.24 16.86
C ILE A 851 22.76 1.52 17.24
N GLY A 852 22.76 2.51 16.36
CA GLY A 852 22.18 3.83 16.58
C GLY A 852 20.97 4.11 15.70
N PHE A 853 19.95 4.69 16.30
CA PHE A 853 18.74 5.20 15.66
C PHE A 853 18.59 6.69 15.99
N LYS A 854 18.39 7.52 14.99
CA LYS A 854 18.37 8.99 15.15
C LYS A 854 17.23 9.58 14.33
N TYR A 855 16.28 10.32 14.89
CA TYR A 855 16.00 10.64 16.29
C TYR A 855 14.56 10.22 16.62
N PHE A 856 14.25 10.09 17.91
CA PHE A 856 12.91 9.85 18.40
C PHE A 856 12.40 10.99 19.28
N ASP A 857 11.14 11.40 19.12
CA ASP A 857 10.38 12.26 20.04
C ASP A 857 9.69 11.39 21.09
N LEU A 858 10.30 11.31 22.27
CA LEU A 858 9.87 10.45 23.38
C LEU A 858 8.92 11.19 24.32
N LYS A 859 7.91 10.49 24.82
CA LYS A 859 6.83 10.99 25.67
C LYS A 859 6.61 10.03 26.84
N ASP A 860 7.25 10.37 27.95
CA ASP A 860 7.13 9.66 29.23
C ASP A 860 7.52 8.17 29.16
N VAL A 861 8.44 7.83 28.27
CA VAL A 861 8.91 6.45 28.06
C VAL A 861 9.57 5.91 29.33
N THR A 862 9.20 4.69 29.74
CA THR A 862 9.65 4.03 30.97
C THR A 862 10.57 2.83 30.73
N GLY A 863 10.83 2.46 29.49
CA GLY A 863 11.73 1.35 29.18
C GLY A 863 11.90 1.08 27.69
N LEU A 864 12.61 0.01 27.38
CA LEU A 864 12.82 -0.46 26.02
C LEU A 864 12.73 -1.98 25.95
N ARG A 865 12.09 -2.49 24.91
CA ARG A 865 12.09 -3.90 24.51
C ARG A 865 12.78 -4.06 23.17
N ILE A 866 13.50 -5.17 23.01
CA ILE A 866 14.15 -5.56 21.76
C ILE A 866 13.85 -7.02 21.43
N LYS A 867 13.80 -7.37 20.13
CA LYS A 867 13.72 -8.78 19.68
C LYS A 867 15.04 -9.23 19.09
N THR A 868 15.60 -10.29 19.65
CA THR A 868 16.90 -10.82 19.25
C THR A 868 16.86 -12.33 18.99
N ARG A 869 17.87 -12.84 18.30
CA ARG A 869 18.15 -14.27 18.17
C ARG A 869 19.64 -14.51 17.96
N GLY A 870 20.07 -15.76 18.08
CA GLY A 870 21.41 -16.20 17.71
C GLY A 870 22.20 -16.79 18.88
N TYR A 871 23.48 -17.01 18.63
CA TYR A 871 24.39 -17.66 19.56
C TYR A 871 25.25 -16.64 20.29
N PHE A 872 24.60 -15.73 21.03
CA PHE A 872 25.26 -14.72 21.85
C PHE A 872 24.71 -14.65 23.28
N LYS A 873 25.53 -14.14 24.20
CA LYS A 873 25.17 -13.92 25.61
C LYS A 873 25.81 -12.65 26.14
N GLY A 874 25.04 -11.84 26.83
CA GLY A 874 25.50 -10.56 27.37
C GLY A 874 24.35 -9.60 27.61
N ASP A 875 24.65 -8.31 27.53
CA ASP A 875 23.67 -7.24 27.71
C ASP A 875 23.73 -6.25 26.55
N PHE A 876 22.57 -5.76 26.12
CA PHE A 876 22.48 -4.49 25.39
C PHE A 876 22.33 -3.35 26.38
N GLU A 877 23.31 -2.44 26.39
CA GLU A 877 23.21 -1.19 27.12
C GLU A 877 22.40 -0.18 26.30
N VAL A 878 21.34 0.37 26.90
CA VAL A 878 20.45 1.33 26.27
C VAL A 878 20.92 2.74 26.61
N ARG A 879 21.25 3.57 25.62
CA ARG A 879 21.84 4.91 25.80
C ARG A 879 21.16 5.95 24.90
N THR A 880 21.21 7.22 25.29
CA THR A 880 20.78 8.37 24.44
C THR A 880 21.94 9.19 23.88
N SER A 881 23.18 8.84 24.26
CA SER A 881 24.41 9.39 23.70
C SER A 881 25.52 8.33 23.73
N LEU A 882 26.53 8.45 22.85
CA LEU A 882 27.61 7.47 22.76
C LEU A 882 28.49 7.43 24.02
N THR A 883 28.66 8.56 24.70
CA THR A 883 29.54 8.70 25.87
C THR A 883 28.81 8.74 27.21
N GLY A 884 27.48 8.90 27.23
CA GLY A 884 26.68 8.96 28.44
C GLY A 884 26.41 7.60 29.09
N ASP A 885 26.02 7.62 30.37
CA ASP A 885 25.71 6.41 31.13
C ASP A 885 24.48 5.65 30.56
N PRO A 886 24.45 4.31 30.61
CA PRO A 886 23.28 3.52 30.22
C PRO A 886 22.04 3.84 31.05
N LEU A 887 20.90 4.01 30.38
CA LEU A 887 19.56 4.13 31.00
C LEU A 887 19.07 2.81 31.58
N GLY A 888 19.53 1.69 31.02
CA GLY A 888 19.15 0.33 31.40
C GLY A 888 19.96 -0.71 30.62
N LYS A 889 19.83 -1.97 31.04
CA LYS A 889 20.49 -3.11 30.40
C LYS A 889 19.46 -4.17 30.07
N ILE A 890 19.46 -4.65 28.83
CA ILE A 890 18.59 -5.72 28.37
C ILE A 890 19.42 -7.00 28.27
N PRO A 891 19.21 -7.99 29.16
CA PRO A 891 19.95 -9.24 29.10
C PRO A 891 19.51 -10.06 27.89
N VAL A 892 20.47 -10.69 27.21
CA VAL A 892 20.23 -11.61 26.10
C VAL A 892 20.96 -12.94 26.35
N ASP A 893 20.33 -14.04 25.95
CA ASP A 893 20.88 -15.39 26.05
C ASP A 893 20.63 -16.15 24.73
N PHE A 894 21.23 -17.34 24.62
CA PHE A 894 21.18 -18.15 23.42
C PHE A 894 19.76 -18.56 23.04
N THR A 895 19.33 -18.19 21.83
CA THR A 895 18.00 -18.56 21.30
C THR A 895 18.04 -18.77 19.79
N ASN A 896 17.36 -19.84 19.34
CA ASN A 896 17.20 -20.15 17.92
C ASN A 896 15.95 -19.51 17.30
N ILE A 897 15.10 -18.88 18.12
CA ILE A 897 13.89 -18.15 17.70
C ILE A 897 14.03 -16.68 18.06
N TRP A 898 13.27 -15.81 17.41
CA TRP A 898 13.15 -14.42 17.82
C TRP A 898 12.52 -14.34 19.21
N ALA A 899 13.28 -13.83 20.18
CA ALA A 899 12.87 -13.71 21.56
C ALA A 899 12.96 -12.24 22.02
N SER A 900 11.98 -11.81 22.81
CA SER A 900 11.95 -10.46 23.37
C SER A 900 12.74 -10.40 24.67
N GLY A 901 13.58 -9.38 24.80
CA GLY A 901 14.17 -8.95 26.07
C GLY A 901 13.79 -7.49 26.34
N GLU A 902 13.63 -7.10 27.60
CA GLU A 902 13.29 -5.72 27.95
C GLU A 902 14.01 -5.23 29.22
N CYS A 903 14.06 -3.91 29.37
CA CYS A 903 14.49 -3.24 30.59
C CYS A 903 13.57 -2.05 30.91
N ARG A 904 13.53 -1.67 32.19
CA ARG A 904 12.87 -0.44 32.65
C ARG A 904 13.91 0.59 33.06
N PHE A 905 13.65 1.84 32.74
CA PHE A 905 14.50 2.97 33.08
C PHE A 905 14.24 3.41 34.53
N ALA A 906 15.22 4.07 35.15
CA ALA A 906 15.08 4.58 36.51
C ALA A 906 14.04 5.72 36.65
N GLY A 907 13.64 6.33 35.53
CA GLY A 907 12.63 7.37 35.46
C GLY A 907 12.01 7.44 34.06
N LYS A 908 11.10 8.41 33.88
CA LYS A 908 10.48 8.69 32.58
C LYS A 908 11.42 9.50 31.69
N LEU A 909 11.50 9.13 30.41
CA LEU A 909 12.29 9.82 29.40
C LEU A 909 11.36 10.54 28.42
N SER A 910 11.60 11.84 28.22
CA SER A 910 10.83 12.69 27.31
C SER A 910 11.74 13.62 26.52
N GLY A 911 11.28 14.08 25.36
CA GLY A 911 11.99 14.98 24.44
C GLY A 911 12.61 14.23 23.25
N THR A 912 13.36 14.96 22.42
CA THR A 912 14.01 14.39 21.24
C THR A 912 15.36 13.79 21.58
N HIS A 913 15.53 12.49 21.36
CA HIS A 913 16.75 11.73 21.69
C HIS A 913 17.17 10.82 20.54
N ALA A 914 18.49 10.62 20.41
CA ALA A 914 19.01 9.45 19.72
C ALA A 914 18.84 8.21 20.63
N LEU A 915 18.79 7.02 20.03
CA LEU A 915 18.85 5.76 20.76
C LEU A 915 20.07 4.97 20.29
N TYR A 916 20.92 4.58 21.23
CA TYR A 916 22.05 3.70 20.98
C TYR A 916 21.93 2.42 21.80
N LEU A 917 22.12 1.29 21.14
CA LEU A 917 22.23 -0.03 21.74
C LEU A 917 23.69 -0.48 21.64
N VAL A 918 24.36 -0.65 22.77
CA VAL A 918 25.75 -1.12 22.81
C VAL A 918 25.77 -2.54 23.37
N PHE A 919 26.15 -3.51 22.54
CA PHE A 919 26.27 -4.89 22.98
C PHE A 919 27.58 -5.12 23.73
N LYS A 920 27.48 -5.69 24.93
CA LYS A 920 28.62 -6.16 25.74
C LYS A 920 28.43 -7.63 26.06
N GLY A 921 29.27 -8.50 25.52
CA GLY A 921 29.06 -9.94 25.66
C GLY A 921 29.98 -10.81 24.80
N THR A 922 29.55 -12.04 24.56
CA THR A 922 30.28 -13.01 23.72
C THR A 922 29.35 -13.65 22.70
N GLY A 923 29.94 -14.15 21.61
CA GLY A 923 29.20 -14.81 20.52
C GLY A 923 28.72 -13.84 19.44
N GLU A 924 27.85 -14.33 18.58
CA GLU A 924 27.28 -13.58 17.45
C GLU A 924 25.76 -13.71 17.44
N GLY A 925 25.05 -12.58 17.30
CA GLY A 925 23.60 -12.55 17.26
C GLY A 925 23.01 -11.60 16.23
N SER A 926 21.70 -11.42 16.34
CA SER A 926 20.90 -10.61 15.44
C SER A 926 19.85 -9.81 16.20
N LEU A 927 19.51 -8.64 15.68
CA LEU A 927 18.48 -7.73 16.21
C LEU A 927 17.41 -7.52 15.14
N LYS A 928 16.16 -7.84 15.46
CA LYS A 928 15.01 -7.67 14.56
C LYS A 928 14.34 -6.31 14.71
N SER A 929 14.19 -5.83 15.94
CA SER A 929 13.36 -4.65 16.24
C SER A 929 13.59 -4.10 17.64
N ILE A 930 13.10 -2.87 17.82
CA ILE A 930 13.04 -2.13 19.09
C ILE A 930 11.60 -1.65 19.33
N GLU A 931 11.20 -1.49 20.59
CA GLU A 931 9.89 -0.98 21.00
C GLU A 931 10.05 -0.21 22.32
N PHE A 932 9.59 1.04 22.37
CA PHE A 932 9.59 1.81 23.62
C PHE A 932 8.44 1.37 24.52
N LEU A 933 8.69 1.32 25.83
CA LEU A 933 7.71 0.94 26.82
C LEU A 933 7.17 2.20 27.50
N HIS A 934 5.85 2.24 27.72
CA HIS A 934 5.17 3.32 28.44
C HIS A 934 4.72 2.86 29.83
#